data_AF-A0A316R181-F1
#
_entry.id   AF-A0A316R181-F1
#
_cell.length_a   1.000
_cell.length_b   1.000
_cell.length_c   1.000
_cell.angle_alpha   90.00
_cell.angle_beta   90.00
_cell.angle_gamma   90.00
#
_symmetry.space_group_name_H-M   'P 1'
#
loop_
_entity.id
_entity.type
_entity.pdbx_description
1 polymer ?
#
loop_
_entity_poly.entity_id
_entity_poly.type
_entity_poly.pdbx_seq_one_letter_code
_entity_poly.pdbx_strand_id
1 'polypeptide(L)'
;MQECKRTQLYDVHVAAGASMVDFGGWEMPIQYPTGIVAEHLYTRHVCSLFDVSHMGRLLIQGPERVAFLQHVLTSNVMALDLNKAQYCIIPNENGGAVDDAYLYKFEEDWFLLVVNAANKDKDLAHLGALVKDFDCTITDISPDYASVAIQGPKSKELLLAMSGGQAITEPMKNALNTLELEGKTVRVAKTGYTGEPLGYELFIDSANAVWLWDRLLELGAKPAGLGARDTLRLEAGLPLYGHEMGLAPDGSEIPIFAVPLAKFAVSFSEQKGNYVGRAALEKQAEANKAILNRDFRDLSVLPKRIQPITLLDRGVMRAGMEVYRGDVCIGWVTSGTMVPYYQAEGEGLATVILEETAKRSIGLAYIASDVLTDDMVEIDVRGKRLKAVVPACHMRADAPPFARPILYRPEAAPAQADAAPRYEKAVNLIREATENHDWRQNRCINLIPSENSASRAVQLLCASDPAFRYAEHKKVKSFYDADIFYYQGTKFIDRVEQLLVEQMKEYFGCTEVETRVISGQMSNMATFSALMDWKNRLDRKHDPKRLGYVMNNHIIKGGHLSAQPMGALRDYIAIDPVTERHAIVNFPVCKDNIYKIDVEETKKLIDQYKPELIIFGKSMVLHREPVAAIRQFVDQQGIPTTIMYDMAHVLGLVGPYFQQPFQEGAEIVTGSTHKTFFGPQRGVIAVNYQKEELKYGLWETIERRAFPGSVSNHHLGTQLGLLMAAYEMNQFKDEYQKNIVNNAKSFAKSLKAHGLEVAGDPANDYTETHQVIVSVGYGEGPEVAERLEQNNIIVNYQATPEEEGFTASGALRMGVSEMTRFGFGPAEFDRLAGIMADCILRCKDVTQEVEAFRSQYTQMHYCFDQQQMLEALEAFGEKIGL
;
A
#
# COMPACT_ATOMS: atom_id res chain seq x y z
N MET A 1 23.22 -17.36 44.12
CA MET A 1 22.09 -17.04 43.21
C MET A 1 21.80 -15.58 43.42
N GLN A 2 21.95 -14.77 42.38
CA GLN A 2 21.57 -13.36 42.41
C GLN A 2 20.04 -13.29 42.37
N GLU A 3 19.43 -12.43 43.17
CA GLU A 3 17.96 -12.30 43.23
C GLU A 3 17.43 -11.72 41.91
N CYS A 4 16.50 -12.41 41.25
CA CYS A 4 15.91 -11.96 39.99
C CYS A 4 15.02 -10.73 40.21
N LYS A 5 15.02 -9.81 39.24
CA LYS A 5 14.16 -8.62 39.22
C LYS A 5 12.71 -9.03 38.88
N ARG A 6 11.73 -8.22 39.28
CA ARG A 6 10.28 -8.46 39.05
C ARG A 6 9.64 -7.28 38.33
N THR A 7 8.76 -7.56 37.39
CA THR A 7 7.96 -6.52 36.71
C THR A 7 6.80 -6.06 37.60
N GLN A 8 6.18 -4.94 37.23
CA GLN A 8 4.97 -4.41 37.88
C GLN A 8 3.78 -5.38 37.79
N LEU A 9 3.84 -6.37 36.89
CA LEU A 9 2.79 -7.37 36.65
C LEU A 9 3.11 -8.74 37.27
N TYR A 10 4.21 -8.87 38.02
CA TYR A 10 4.63 -10.16 38.59
C TYR A 10 3.50 -10.86 39.38
N ASP A 11 2.86 -10.16 40.32
CA ASP A 11 1.79 -10.73 41.14
C ASP A 11 0.57 -11.12 40.30
N VAL A 12 0.30 -10.38 39.22
CA VAL A 12 -0.78 -10.69 38.26
C VAL A 12 -0.47 -12.00 37.54
N HIS A 13 0.77 -12.22 37.10
CA HIS A 13 1.19 -13.46 36.45
C HIS A 13 1.09 -14.67 37.38
N VAL A 14 1.53 -14.52 38.63
CA VAL A 14 1.44 -15.58 39.64
C VAL A 14 -0.02 -15.90 39.96
N ALA A 15 -0.87 -14.89 40.13
CA ALA A 15 -2.31 -15.06 40.36
C ALA A 15 -3.01 -15.75 39.17
N ALA A 16 -2.55 -15.50 37.94
CA ALA A 16 -3.03 -16.15 36.73
C ALA A 16 -2.49 -17.59 36.55
N GLY A 17 -1.69 -18.10 37.49
CA GLY A 17 -1.13 -19.46 37.45
C GLY A 17 0.00 -19.64 36.43
N ALA A 18 0.68 -18.55 36.05
CA ALA A 18 1.81 -18.63 35.13
C ALA A 18 2.97 -19.41 35.72
N SER A 19 3.66 -20.18 34.88
CA SER A 19 4.95 -20.75 35.21
C SER A 19 6.02 -19.67 35.05
N MET A 20 6.68 -19.29 36.15
CA MET A 20 7.72 -18.24 36.14
C MET A 20 9.10 -18.87 35.95
N VAL A 21 9.96 -18.23 35.16
CA VAL A 21 11.34 -18.64 34.91
C VAL A 21 12.29 -17.44 35.01
N ASP A 22 13.57 -17.71 35.26
CA ASP A 22 14.63 -16.71 35.06
C ASP A 22 14.82 -16.49 33.56
N PHE A 23 14.52 -15.26 33.12
CA PHE A 23 14.75 -14.79 31.78
C PHE A 23 15.57 -13.49 31.83
N GLY A 24 16.88 -13.62 31.61
CA GLY A 24 17.78 -12.47 31.61
C GLY A 24 17.86 -11.74 32.95
N GLY A 25 17.76 -12.46 34.07
CA GLY A 25 17.76 -11.88 35.42
C GLY A 25 16.41 -11.33 35.88
N TRP A 26 15.32 -11.65 35.17
CA TRP A 26 13.95 -11.29 35.53
C TRP A 26 13.09 -12.53 35.73
N GLU A 27 12.19 -12.52 36.72
CA GLU A 27 11.15 -13.54 36.84
C GLU A 27 10.01 -13.24 35.85
N MET A 28 9.94 -14.03 34.77
CA MET A 28 8.98 -13.82 33.68
C MET A 28 8.12 -15.08 33.42
N PRO A 29 6.86 -14.93 32.97
CA PRO A 29 6.01 -16.05 32.61
C PRO A 29 6.52 -16.75 31.34
N ILE A 30 6.94 -18.01 31.43
CA ILE A 30 7.28 -18.83 30.24
C ILE A 30 6.01 -19.31 29.52
N GLN A 31 4.97 -19.64 30.29
CA GLN A 31 3.65 -20.07 29.80
C GLN A 31 2.60 -19.93 30.92
N TYR A 32 1.34 -19.87 30.53
CA TYR A 32 0.14 -19.91 31.35
C TYR A 32 -0.49 -21.33 31.31
N PRO A 33 -1.53 -21.63 32.12
CA PRO A 33 -2.10 -22.98 32.20
C PRO A 33 -2.61 -23.56 30.87
N THR A 34 -2.92 -22.72 29.87
CA THR A 34 -3.31 -23.14 28.52
C THR A 34 -2.16 -23.71 27.69
N GLY A 35 -0.92 -23.36 28.04
CA GLY A 35 0.32 -23.82 27.41
C GLY A 35 0.65 -23.12 26.09
N ILE A 36 1.94 -23.13 25.74
CA ILE A 36 2.55 -22.41 24.59
C ILE A 36 1.79 -22.56 23.27
N VAL A 37 1.28 -23.77 22.98
CA VAL A 37 0.58 -24.04 21.72
C VAL A 37 -0.71 -23.25 21.62
N ALA A 38 -1.53 -23.25 22.68
CA ALA A 38 -2.76 -22.48 22.71
C ALA A 38 -2.47 -20.98 22.65
N GLU A 39 -1.44 -20.54 23.39
CA GLU A 39 -0.97 -19.15 23.41
C GLU A 39 -0.56 -18.63 22.03
N HIS A 40 0.20 -19.41 21.28
CA HIS A 40 0.53 -19.08 19.90
C HIS A 40 -0.73 -18.94 19.04
N LEU A 41 -1.62 -19.94 19.10
CA LEU A 41 -2.81 -20.01 18.25
C LEU A 41 -3.75 -18.84 18.52
N TYR A 42 -4.11 -18.53 19.77
CA TYR A 42 -4.98 -17.38 20.00
C TYR A 42 -4.29 -16.04 19.75
N THR A 43 -2.95 -15.95 19.68
CA THR A 43 -2.28 -14.75 19.16
C THR A 43 -2.61 -14.54 17.68
N ARG A 44 -2.63 -15.63 16.89
CA ARG A 44 -2.89 -15.63 15.44
C ARG A 44 -4.36 -15.37 15.08
N HIS A 45 -5.29 -15.67 15.99
CA HIS A 45 -6.73 -15.59 15.71
C HIS A 45 -7.56 -14.68 16.62
N VAL A 46 -7.04 -14.32 17.79
CA VAL A 46 -7.76 -13.49 18.76
C VAL A 46 -6.88 -12.30 19.12
N CYS A 47 -6.27 -12.30 20.30
CA CYS A 47 -5.40 -11.26 20.79
C CYS A 47 -4.67 -11.76 22.04
N SER A 48 -3.37 -11.47 22.11
CA SER A 48 -2.49 -11.84 23.21
C SER A 48 -1.87 -10.62 23.87
N LEU A 49 -1.76 -10.66 25.20
CA LEU A 49 -1.00 -9.72 26.01
C LEU A 49 0.34 -10.33 26.39
N PHE A 50 1.43 -9.64 26.09
CA PHE A 50 2.76 -9.99 26.55
C PHE A 50 3.28 -8.90 27.48
N ASP A 51 3.73 -9.30 28.66
CA ASP A 51 4.47 -8.40 29.55
C ASP A 51 5.89 -8.21 29.00
N VAL A 52 6.13 -7.04 28.44
CA VAL A 52 7.45 -6.63 27.93
C VAL A 52 8.09 -5.58 28.83
N SER A 53 7.59 -5.42 30.06
CA SER A 53 8.08 -4.45 31.05
C SER A 53 9.47 -4.78 31.62
N HIS A 54 10.05 -5.93 31.27
CA HIS A 54 11.42 -6.29 31.60
C HIS A 54 12.46 -5.59 30.70
N MET A 55 12.06 -5.10 29.52
CA MET A 55 12.95 -4.42 28.57
C MET A 55 13.41 -3.05 29.10
N GLY A 56 14.61 -2.62 28.72
CA GLY A 56 15.16 -1.33 29.13
C GLY A 56 14.52 -0.20 28.34
N ARG A 57 14.05 0.86 29.03
CA ARG A 57 13.51 2.09 28.43
C ARG A 57 14.43 3.26 28.77
N LEU A 58 15.24 3.65 27.80
CA LEU A 58 16.25 4.70 27.96
C LEU A 58 15.75 5.99 27.32
N LEU A 59 15.49 7.01 28.14
CA LEU A 59 15.09 8.34 27.69
C LEU A 59 16.34 9.15 27.35
N ILE A 60 16.41 9.65 26.11
CA ILE A 60 17.56 10.37 25.56
C ILE A 60 17.18 11.82 25.32
N GLN A 61 17.85 12.74 26.03
CA GLN A 61 17.51 14.17 26.05
C GLN A 61 18.76 15.05 25.92
N GLY A 62 18.56 16.33 25.61
CA GLY A 62 19.65 17.31 25.48
C GLY A 62 19.80 17.82 24.04
N PRO A 63 20.55 18.92 23.85
CA PRO A 63 20.73 19.56 22.55
C PRO A 63 21.47 18.66 21.54
N GLU A 64 22.39 17.79 21.98
CA GLU A 64 23.16 16.91 21.09
C GLU A 64 22.58 15.48 20.98
N ARG A 65 21.34 15.25 21.44
CA ARG A 65 20.69 13.92 21.42
C ARG A 65 20.68 13.26 20.04
N VAL A 66 20.44 14.04 18.97
CA VAL A 66 20.45 13.52 17.59
C VAL A 66 21.85 13.15 17.15
N ALA A 67 22.85 14.01 17.44
CA ALA A 67 24.25 13.75 17.10
C ALA A 67 24.77 12.49 17.82
N PHE A 68 24.45 12.36 19.12
CA PHE A 68 24.76 11.17 19.90
C PHE A 68 24.12 9.91 19.30
N LEU A 69 22.81 9.91 19.06
CA LEU A 69 22.10 8.77 18.49
C LEU A 69 22.59 8.42 17.07
N GLN A 70 22.96 9.41 16.26
CA GLN A 70 23.58 9.17 14.95
C GLN A 70 24.92 8.44 15.08
N HIS A 71 25.69 8.72 16.13
CA HIS A 71 27.00 8.13 16.37
C HIS A 71 26.92 6.68 16.91
N VAL A 72 25.91 6.37 17.72
CA VAL A 72 25.82 5.08 18.44
C VAL A 72 24.81 4.09 17.83
N LEU A 73 23.96 4.51 16.89
CA LEU A 73 23.03 3.63 16.20
C LEU A 73 23.39 3.49 14.72
N THR A 74 23.13 2.32 14.14
CA THR A 74 23.33 2.09 12.69
C THR A 74 22.30 2.79 11.81
N SER A 75 21.12 3.14 12.34
CA SER A 75 20.01 3.76 11.59
C SER A 75 20.18 5.27 11.48
N ASN A 76 19.59 5.90 10.46
CA ASN A 76 19.57 7.35 10.34
C ASN A 76 18.50 7.98 11.25
N VAL A 77 18.92 8.64 12.32
CA VAL A 77 18.03 9.25 13.32
C VAL A 77 17.37 10.51 12.78
N MET A 78 18.03 11.23 11.87
CA MET A 78 17.47 12.42 11.23
C MET A 78 16.29 12.10 10.31
N ALA A 79 16.19 10.85 9.85
CA ALA A 79 15.09 10.35 9.03
C ALA A 79 13.83 9.99 9.83
N LEU A 80 13.88 10.06 11.17
CA LEU A 80 12.79 9.66 12.04
C LEU A 80 11.84 10.85 12.31
N ASP A 81 10.71 10.85 11.62
CA ASP A 81 9.65 11.84 11.83
C ASP A 81 9.00 11.72 13.22
N LEU A 82 8.37 12.81 13.67
CA LEU A 82 7.53 12.79 14.86
C LEU A 82 6.42 11.74 14.70
N ASN A 83 6.05 11.09 15.80
CA ASN A 83 5.09 10.00 15.84
C ASN A 83 5.48 8.78 14.98
N LYS A 84 6.78 8.53 14.82
CA LYS A 84 7.32 7.32 14.20
C LYS A 84 8.34 6.63 15.11
N ALA A 85 8.46 5.33 14.91
CA ALA A 85 9.56 4.53 15.43
C ALA A 85 10.39 3.91 14.30
N GLN A 86 11.59 3.46 14.65
CA GLN A 86 12.44 2.68 13.77
C GLN A 86 13.20 1.60 14.54
N TYR A 87 13.41 0.48 13.87
CA TYR A 87 14.33 -0.55 14.33
C TYR A 87 15.77 -0.08 14.08
N CYS A 88 16.64 -0.29 15.06
CA CYS A 88 18.02 0.15 15.04
C CYS A 88 18.93 -0.91 15.69
N ILE A 89 20.21 -0.91 15.32
CA ILE A 89 21.22 -1.76 15.95
C ILE A 89 22.20 -0.87 16.69
N ILE A 90 22.63 -1.29 17.88
CA ILE A 90 23.78 -0.74 18.59
C ILE A 90 24.99 -1.56 18.13
N PRO A 91 25.85 -1.03 17.24
CA PRO A 91 26.96 -1.79 16.66
C PRO A 91 28.19 -1.76 17.58
N ASN A 92 29.07 -2.73 17.41
CA ASN A 92 30.46 -2.60 17.84
C ASN A 92 31.36 -2.17 16.67
N GLU A 93 32.64 -1.93 16.94
CA GLU A 93 33.61 -1.47 15.95
C GLU A 93 33.88 -2.48 14.81
N ASN A 94 33.59 -3.77 15.04
CA ASN A 94 33.81 -4.85 14.07
C ASN A 94 32.61 -5.12 13.16
N GLY A 95 31.50 -4.38 13.35
CA GLY A 95 30.26 -4.56 12.60
C GLY A 95 29.42 -5.75 13.09
N GLY A 96 29.65 -6.22 14.31
CA GLY A 96 28.74 -7.07 15.08
C GLY A 96 27.76 -6.24 15.90
N ALA A 97 26.68 -6.88 16.38
CA ALA A 97 25.68 -6.23 17.22
C ALA A 97 26.05 -6.33 18.72
N VAL A 98 26.07 -5.19 19.41
CA VAL A 98 26.07 -5.13 20.88
C VAL A 98 24.69 -5.49 21.41
N ASP A 99 23.65 -4.91 20.80
CA ASP A 99 22.23 -5.23 20.98
C ASP A 99 21.43 -4.75 19.75
N ASP A 100 20.21 -5.25 19.61
CA ASP A 100 19.20 -4.65 18.74
C ASP A 100 18.13 -3.90 19.55
N ALA A 101 17.59 -2.82 18.99
CA ALA A 101 16.75 -1.88 19.73
C ALA A 101 15.68 -1.24 18.84
N TYR A 102 14.70 -0.61 19.49
CA TYR A 102 13.75 0.29 18.82
C TYR A 102 13.90 1.72 19.34
N LEU A 103 13.95 2.68 18.41
CA LEU A 103 13.97 4.10 18.71
C LEU A 103 12.58 4.69 18.40
N TYR A 104 11.98 5.36 19.38
CA TYR A 104 10.65 5.97 19.28
C TYR A 104 10.78 7.50 19.43
N LYS A 105 10.09 8.25 18.57
CA LYS A 105 9.99 9.71 18.62
C LYS A 105 8.54 10.14 18.85
N PHE A 106 8.10 10.15 20.10
CA PHE A 106 6.77 10.63 20.49
C PHE A 106 6.69 12.15 20.59
N GLU A 107 7.81 12.81 20.90
CA GLU A 107 7.94 14.26 21.07
C GLU A 107 9.19 14.76 20.35
N GLU A 108 9.28 16.06 20.07
CA GLU A 108 10.45 16.63 19.39
C GLU A 108 11.70 16.66 20.27
N ASP A 109 11.54 16.86 21.58
CA ASP A 109 12.65 17.16 22.49
C ASP A 109 13.37 15.95 23.07
N TRP A 110 12.85 14.74 22.86
CA TRP A 110 13.42 13.52 23.41
C TRP A 110 13.13 12.29 22.55
N PHE A 111 13.99 11.28 22.70
CA PHE A 111 13.78 9.95 22.11
C PHE A 111 13.68 8.91 23.20
N LEU A 112 12.90 7.87 22.95
CA LEU A 112 12.85 6.68 23.79
C LEU A 112 13.55 5.55 23.03
N LEU A 113 14.65 5.04 23.59
CA LEU A 113 15.38 3.87 23.09
C LEU A 113 15.01 2.66 23.94
N VAL A 114 14.38 1.66 23.34
CA VAL A 114 14.01 0.40 24.01
C VAL A 114 15.01 -0.68 23.65
N VAL A 115 15.70 -1.21 24.66
CA VAL A 115 16.77 -2.23 24.54
C VAL A 115 16.36 -3.55 25.20
N ASN A 116 17.02 -4.65 24.83
CA ASN A 116 16.69 -5.97 25.36
C ASN A 116 17.01 -6.08 26.85
N ALA A 117 16.15 -6.80 27.59
CA ALA A 117 16.23 -6.87 29.05
C ALA A 117 17.57 -7.42 29.59
N ALA A 118 18.08 -8.50 28.98
CA ALA A 118 19.34 -9.12 29.38
C ALA A 118 20.56 -8.26 29.07
N ASN A 119 20.44 -7.29 28.15
CA ASN A 119 21.53 -6.44 27.69
C ASN A 119 21.51 -5.04 28.32
N LYS A 120 20.42 -4.61 28.96
CA LYS A 120 20.26 -3.22 29.48
C LYS A 120 21.49 -2.67 30.21
N ASP A 121 22.04 -3.41 31.16
CA ASP A 121 23.18 -2.93 31.96
C ASP A 121 24.47 -2.86 31.11
N LYS A 122 24.63 -3.77 30.14
CA LYS A 122 25.71 -3.76 29.14
C LYS A 122 25.55 -2.59 28.17
N ASP A 123 24.33 -2.31 27.71
CA ASP A 123 24.03 -1.21 26.80
C ASP A 123 24.21 0.14 27.48
N LEU A 124 23.75 0.29 28.73
CA LEU A 124 24.01 1.48 29.54
C LEU A 124 25.50 1.71 29.77
N ALA A 125 26.29 0.66 29.99
CA ALA A 125 27.73 0.80 30.12
C ALA A 125 28.39 1.23 28.80
N HIS A 126 27.98 0.64 27.68
CA HIS A 126 28.48 0.97 26.34
C HIS A 126 28.12 2.41 25.94
N LEU A 127 26.83 2.75 25.99
CA LEU A 127 26.30 4.07 25.66
C LEU A 127 26.80 5.14 26.65
N GLY A 128 26.88 4.79 27.94
CA GLY A 128 27.38 5.68 28.99
C GLY A 128 28.87 6.03 28.87
N ALA A 129 29.66 5.20 28.20
CA ALA A 129 31.04 5.54 27.85
C ALA A 129 31.08 6.59 26.73
N LEU A 130 30.20 6.46 25.72
CA LEU A 130 30.19 7.30 24.52
C LEU A 130 29.45 8.63 24.72
N VAL A 131 28.41 8.67 25.55
CA VAL A 131 27.60 9.88 25.78
C VAL A 131 28.39 11.01 26.45
N LYS A 132 29.51 10.69 27.11
CA LYS A 132 30.37 11.68 27.79
C LYS A 132 30.95 12.73 26.84
N ASP A 133 31.01 12.43 25.55
CA ASP A 133 31.51 13.33 24.51
C ASP A 133 30.40 14.21 23.90
N PHE A 134 29.18 14.15 24.44
CA PHE A 134 28.00 14.87 23.93
C PHE A 134 27.26 15.60 25.06
N ASP A 135 26.68 16.76 24.77
CA ASP A 135 25.70 17.43 25.63
C ASP A 135 24.33 16.74 25.53
N CYS A 136 24.28 15.55 26.12
CA CYS A 136 23.15 14.64 26.10
C CYS A 136 23.11 13.80 27.39
N THR A 137 21.90 13.43 27.83
CA THR A 137 21.68 12.58 29.01
C THR A 137 20.89 11.33 28.65
N ILE A 138 21.25 10.21 29.27
CA ILE A 138 20.52 8.94 29.21
C ILE A 138 19.90 8.69 30.58
N THR A 139 18.57 8.57 30.65
CA THR A 139 17.84 8.26 31.88
C THR A 139 17.12 6.92 31.71
N ASP A 140 17.37 5.96 32.60
CA ASP A 140 16.61 4.72 32.64
C ASP A 140 15.25 4.96 33.32
N ILE A 141 14.20 5.05 32.51
CA ILE A 141 12.80 5.26 32.96
C ILE A 141 12.02 3.94 33.03
N SER A 142 12.72 2.79 32.97
CA SER A 142 12.10 1.47 33.10
C SER A 142 11.25 1.27 34.37
N PRO A 143 11.63 1.83 35.54
CA PRO A 143 10.79 1.75 36.73
C PRO A 143 9.50 2.58 36.62
N ASP A 144 9.51 3.67 35.86
CA ASP A 144 8.44 4.68 35.82
C ASP A 144 7.31 4.30 34.86
N TYR A 145 7.62 3.54 33.81
CA TYR A 145 6.67 3.12 32.80
C TYR A 145 6.65 1.60 32.62
N ALA A 146 5.47 0.98 32.68
CA ALA A 146 5.26 -0.39 32.23
C ALA A 146 5.11 -0.47 30.71
N SER A 147 5.39 -1.63 30.13
CA SER A 147 5.24 -1.88 28.70
C SER A 147 4.50 -3.19 28.45
N VAL A 148 3.37 -3.11 27.74
CA VAL A 148 2.51 -4.25 27.42
C VAL A 148 2.37 -4.32 25.90
N ALA A 149 2.70 -5.47 25.32
CA ALA A 149 2.44 -5.72 23.91
C ALA A 149 1.11 -6.43 23.73
N ILE A 150 0.21 -5.84 22.94
CA ILE A 150 -1.08 -6.38 22.55
C ILE A 150 -1.02 -6.79 21.08
N GLN A 151 -1.08 -8.10 20.80
CA GLN A 151 -0.73 -8.64 19.49
C GLN A 151 -1.83 -9.58 19.00
N GLY A 152 -2.27 -9.42 17.74
CA GLY A 152 -3.29 -10.27 17.12
C GLY A 152 -4.41 -9.47 16.46
N PRO A 153 -5.24 -10.14 15.66
CA PRO A 153 -6.25 -9.52 14.80
C PRO A 153 -7.28 -8.67 15.56
N LYS A 154 -7.55 -8.96 16.83
CA LYS A 154 -8.50 -8.19 17.66
C LYS A 154 -7.88 -6.98 18.38
N SER A 155 -6.56 -6.81 18.35
CA SER A 155 -5.85 -5.77 19.10
C SER A 155 -6.38 -4.35 18.85
N LYS A 156 -6.61 -3.99 17.58
CA LYS A 156 -7.14 -2.67 17.17
C LYS A 156 -8.54 -2.43 17.72
N GLU A 157 -9.43 -3.44 17.63
CA GLU A 157 -10.81 -3.37 18.12
C GLU A 157 -10.86 -3.09 19.62
N LEU A 158 -10.05 -3.80 20.42
CA LEU A 158 -10.01 -3.63 21.87
C LEU A 158 -9.51 -2.23 22.26
N LEU A 159 -8.47 -1.73 21.58
CA LEU A 159 -7.95 -0.39 21.83
C LEU A 159 -8.94 0.71 21.41
N LEU A 160 -9.68 0.52 20.31
CA LEU A 160 -10.71 1.46 19.85
C LEU A 160 -11.83 1.59 20.87
N ALA A 161 -12.22 0.49 21.52
CA ALA A 161 -13.22 0.52 22.59
C ALA A 161 -12.73 1.37 23.77
N MET A 162 -11.45 1.27 24.16
CA MET A 162 -10.86 2.03 25.26
C MET A 162 -10.60 3.51 24.92
N SER A 163 -10.35 3.83 23.65
CA SER A 163 -10.10 5.20 23.18
C SER A 163 -11.38 5.99 22.90
N GLY A 164 -12.56 5.39 23.09
CA GLY A 164 -13.84 6.01 22.75
C GLY A 164 -14.05 6.18 21.24
N GLY A 165 -13.46 5.31 20.42
CA GLY A 165 -13.53 5.35 18.96
C GLY A 165 -12.48 6.26 18.30
N GLN A 166 -11.59 6.89 19.06
CA GLN A 166 -10.47 7.63 18.48
C GLN A 166 -9.48 6.69 17.79
N ALA A 167 -9.06 7.02 16.57
CA ALA A 167 -8.07 6.26 15.81
C ALA A 167 -6.78 6.02 16.63
N ILE A 168 -6.33 4.76 16.63
CA ILE A 168 -5.22 4.30 17.48
C ILE A 168 -3.89 4.86 17.02
N THR A 169 -3.55 4.64 15.75
CA THR A 169 -2.40 5.21 15.05
C THR A 169 -2.77 5.32 13.57
N GLU A 170 -1.91 5.93 12.74
CA GLU A 170 -1.98 5.66 11.30
C GLU A 170 -1.84 4.14 11.03
N PRO A 171 -2.50 3.58 10.00
CA PRO A 171 -2.55 2.14 9.75
C PRO A 171 -1.28 1.64 9.03
N MET A 172 -0.12 2.09 9.50
CA MET A 172 1.20 1.73 8.97
C MET A 172 2.13 1.32 10.10
N LYS A 173 3.00 0.34 9.82
CA LYS A 173 4.00 -0.14 10.79
C LYS A 173 4.84 1.02 11.33
N ASN A 174 5.17 0.95 12.62
CA ASN A 174 5.93 1.95 13.36
C ASN A 174 5.24 3.32 13.49
N ALA A 175 3.95 3.46 13.17
CA ALA A 175 3.19 4.63 13.55
C ALA A 175 3.02 4.70 15.07
N LEU A 176 3.19 5.88 15.63
CA LEU A 176 3.02 6.15 17.05
C LEU A 176 1.84 7.09 17.27
N ASN A 177 1.32 7.09 18.49
CA ASN A 177 0.35 8.05 18.96
C ASN A 177 0.43 8.17 20.49
N THR A 178 -0.09 9.27 21.03
CA THR A 178 -0.34 9.44 22.47
C THR A 178 -1.83 9.65 22.65
N LEU A 179 -2.48 8.77 23.40
CA LEU A 179 -3.93 8.71 23.52
C LEU A 179 -4.37 8.68 24.98
N GLU A 180 -5.60 9.09 25.24
CA GLU A 180 -6.29 8.83 26.50
C GLU A 180 -7.11 7.55 26.35
N LEU A 181 -6.79 6.52 27.15
CA LEU A 181 -7.59 5.31 27.26
C LEU A 181 -8.35 5.35 28.59
N GLU A 182 -9.67 5.54 28.53
CA GLU A 182 -10.54 5.70 29.72
C GLU A 182 -9.97 6.70 30.76
N GLY A 183 -9.40 7.82 30.31
CA GLY A 183 -8.85 8.89 31.14
C GLY A 183 -7.42 8.65 31.66
N LYS A 184 -6.69 7.72 31.08
CA LYS A 184 -5.26 7.51 31.33
C LYS A 184 -4.45 7.71 30.06
N THR A 185 -3.40 8.53 30.14
CA THR A 185 -2.48 8.76 29.04
C THR A 185 -1.66 7.51 28.74
N VAL A 186 -1.73 7.03 27.50
CA VAL A 186 -0.99 5.87 26.99
C VAL A 186 -0.27 6.25 25.71
N ARG A 187 1.02 5.94 25.65
CA ARG A 187 1.80 6.03 24.41
C ARG A 187 1.67 4.71 23.67
N VAL A 188 1.21 4.77 22.43
CA VAL A 188 0.89 3.61 21.60
C VAL A 188 1.84 3.55 20.42
N ALA A 189 2.38 2.37 20.14
CA ALA A 189 3.21 2.12 18.98
C ALA A 189 2.66 0.94 18.18
N LYS A 190 2.44 1.09 16.86
CA LYS A 190 2.09 -0.03 15.95
C LYS A 190 3.35 -0.84 15.61
N THR A 191 3.91 -1.45 16.64
CA THR A 191 5.11 -2.29 16.65
C THR A 191 4.78 -3.64 17.27
N GLY A 192 5.70 -4.60 17.14
CA GLY A 192 5.48 -5.93 17.68
C GLY A 192 6.55 -6.93 17.26
N TYR A 193 6.67 -7.98 18.05
CA TYR A 193 7.68 -9.03 17.89
C TYR A 193 7.05 -10.41 17.63
N THR A 194 5.90 -10.44 16.97
CA THR A 194 5.10 -11.65 16.73
C THR A 194 4.85 -11.94 15.24
N GLY A 195 5.12 -10.96 14.37
CA GLY A 195 4.76 -11.00 12.95
C GLY A 195 3.29 -10.70 12.65
N GLU A 196 2.47 -10.43 13.66
CA GLU A 196 1.06 -10.04 13.45
C GLU A 196 0.96 -8.73 12.64
N PRO A 197 0.05 -8.64 11.66
CA PRO A 197 -0.20 -7.39 10.94
C PRO A 197 -0.90 -6.35 11.83
N LEU A 198 -1.68 -6.81 12.80
CA LEU A 198 -2.33 -5.99 13.82
C LEU A 198 -1.70 -6.28 15.19
N GLY A 199 -0.95 -5.30 15.69
CA GLY A 199 -0.32 -5.38 16.99
C GLY A 199 0.22 -4.04 17.42
N TYR A 200 0.24 -3.82 18.73
CA TYR A 200 0.70 -2.59 19.35
C TYR A 200 1.55 -2.89 20.57
N GLU A 201 2.42 -1.94 20.91
CA GLU A 201 3.11 -1.84 22.19
C GLU A 201 2.61 -0.59 22.92
N LEU A 202 2.23 -0.76 24.17
CA LEU A 202 1.62 0.26 25.01
C LEU A 202 2.57 0.62 26.14
N PHE A 203 2.92 1.90 26.26
CA PHE A 203 3.69 2.43 27.37
C PHE A 203 2.78 3.27 28.25
N ILE A 204 2.68 2.90 29.53
CA ILE A 204 1.82 3.53 30.53
C ILE A 204 2.59 3.71 31.83
N ASP A 205 2.23 4.72 32.62
CA ASP A 205 2.75 4.88 33.98
C ASP A 205 2.62 3.56 34.76
N SER A 206 3.71 3.14 35.40
CA SER A 206 3.83 1.86 36.14
C SER A 206 2.71 1.66 37.16
N ALA A 207 2.20 2.72 37.78
CA ALA A 207 1.10 2.63 38.75
C ALA A 207 -0.22 2.18 38.11
N ASN A 208 -0.35 2.32 36.79
CA ASN A 208 -1.54 1.92 36.03
C ASN A 208 -1.35 0.61 35.25
N ALA A 209 -0.22 -0.08 35.40
CA ALA A 209 0.10 -1.29 34.63
C ALA A 209 -0.93 -2.42 34.85
N VAL A 210 -1.27 -2.70 36.11
CA VAL A 210 -2.26 -3.73 36.48
C VAL A 210 -3.62 -3.39 35.91
N TRP A 211 -4.04 -2.12 36.01
CA TRP A 211 -5.30 -1.66 35.41
C TRP A 211 -5.34 -1.94 33.91
N LEU A 212 -4.28 -1.57 33.17
CA LEU A 212 -4.24 -1.75 31.72
C LEU A 212 -4.34 -3.23 31.35
N TRP A 213 -3.58 -4.06 32.05
CA TRP A 213 -3.56 -5.51 31.84
C TRP A 213 -4.94 -6.12 32.10
N ASP A 214 -5.51 -5.90 33.28
CA ASP A 214 -6.82 -6.45 33.67
C ASP A 214 -7.93 -5.94 32.75
N ARG A 215 -7.90 -4.65 32.38
CA ARG A 215 -8.90 -4.07 31.49
C ARG A 215 -8.88 -4.71 30.10
N LEU A 216 -7.69 -4.98 29.57
CA LEU A 216 -7.55 -5.68 28.29
C LEU A 216 -8.02 -7.14 28.37
N LEU A 217 -7.80 -7.82 29.51
CA LEU A 217 -8.33 -9.16 29.75
C LEU A 217 -9.87 -9.16 29.80
N GLU A 218 -10.47 -8.18 30.48
CA GLU A 218 -11.94 -8.01 30.53
C GLU A 218 -12.54 -7.82 29.14
N LEU A 219 -11.84 -7.12 28.25
CA LEU A 219 -12.24 -6.90 26.86
C LEU A 219 -12.00 -8.12 25.95
N GLY A 220 -11.36 -9.17 26.45
CA GLY A 220 -11.21 -10.45 25.77
C GLY A 220 -9.81 -10.78 25.25
N ALA A 221 -8.80 -9.96 25.56
CA ALA A 221 -7.40 -10.35 25.34
C ALA A 221 -7.01 -11.49 26.29
N LYS A 222 -5.94 -12.22 25.95
CA LYS A 222 -5.47 -13.36 26.75
C LYS A 222 -3.98 -13.25 27.06
N PRO A 223 -3.53 -13.62 28.26
CA PRO A 223 -2.12 -13.43 28.64
C PRO A 223 -1.25 -14.53 28.01
N ALA A 224 -0.13 -14.18 27.37
CA ALA A 224 0.77 -15.12 26.70
C ALA A 224 2.21 -15.00 27.23
N GLY A 225 2.89 -16.13 27.35
CA GLY A 225 4.23 -16.22 27.91
C GLY A 225 5.36 -16.16 26.88
N LEU A 226 6.59 -16.17 27.37
CA LEU A 226 7.81 -16.11 26.55
C LEU A 226 7.92 -17.28 25.56
N GLY A 227 7.39 -18.46 25.89
CA GLY A 227 7.44 -19.63 25.02
C GLY A 227 6.61 -19.42 23.74
N ALA A 228 5.42 -18.82 23.87
CA ALA A 228 4.60 -18.45 22.72
C ALA A 228 5.27 -17.36 21.90
N ARG A 229 5.81 -16.32 22.56
CA ARG A 229 6.57 -15.25 21.89
C ARG A 229 7.73 -15.79 21.05
N ASP A 230 8.48 -16.76 21.57
CA ASP A 230 9.58 -17.41 20.83
C ASP A 230 9.09 -18.18 19.59
N THR A 231 7.96 -18.89 19.68
CA THR A 231 7.38 -19.54 18.48
C THR A 231 6.86 -18.55 17.44
N LEU A 232 6.24 -17.45 17.87
CA LEU A 232 5.67 -16.43 16.99
C LEU A 232 6.77 -15.65 16.25
N ARG A 233 7.83 -15.23 16.96
CA ARG A 233 8.97 -14.51 16.38
C ARG A 233 9.75 -15.41 15.42
N LEU A 234 9.90 -16.69 15.75
CA LEU A 234 10.57 -17.67 14.89
C LEU A 234 9.80 -17.86 13.58
N GLU A 235 8.47 -18.00 13.67
CA GLU A 235 7.61 -18.07 12.51
C GLU A 235 7.70 -16.80 11.66
N ALA A 236 7.75 -15.63 12.28
CA ALA A 236 7.94 -14.35 11.61
C ALA A 236 9.35 -14.14 11.04
N GLY A 237 10.30 -15.03 11.35
CA GLY A 237 11.71 -14.89 10.98
C GLY A 237 12.42 -13.71 11.67
N LEU A 238 11.93 -13.28 12.83
CA LEU A 238 12.51 -12.19 13.62
C LEU A 238 13.73 -12.70 14.42
N PRO A 239 14.89 -12.02 14.31
CA PRO A 239 16.12 -12.41 14.99
C PRO A 239 16.05 -12.10 16.48
N LEU A 240 16.63 -12.97 17.32
CA LEU A 240 16.78 -12.74 18.75
C LEU A 240 18.26 -12.62 19.12
N TYR A 241 18.61 -11.61 19.91
CA TYR A 241 19.98 -11.46 20.43
C TYR A 241 20.39 -12.70 21.25
N GLY A 242 21.61 -13.19 21.01
CA GLY A 242 22.12 -14.44 21.58
C GLY A 242 21.80 -15.69 20.73
N HIS A 243 20.99 -15.55 19.68
CA HIS A 243 20.65 -16.63 18.75
C HIS A 243 21.04 -16.30 17.32
N GLU A 244 20.41 -15.28 16.73
CA GLU A 244 20.68 -14.81 15.36
C GLU A 244 21.61 -13.59 15.34
N MET A 245 21.91 -13.02 16.50
CA MET A 245 22.85 -11.92 16.68
C MET A 245 23.77 -12.18 17.89
N GLY A 246 24.95 -11.56 17.89
CA GLY A 246 25.97 -11.82 18.91
C GLY A 246 26.95 -12.89 18.44
N LEU A 247 27.15 -13.93 19.25
CA LEU A 247 28.10 -15.01 18.94
C LEU A 247 27.38 -16.22 18.35
N ALA A 248 27.96 -16.80 17.31
CA ALA A 248 27.58 -18.08 16.74
C ALA A 248 28.04 -19.25 17.65
N PRO A 249 27.51 -20.47 17.44
CA PRO A 249 27.90 -21.65 18.24
C PRO A 249 29.40 -21.99 18.23
N ASP A 250 30.12 -21.61 17.16
CA ASP A 250 31.57 -21.79 17.04
C ASP A 250 32.40 -20.67 17.72
N GLY A 251 31.72 -19.73 18.38
CA GLY A 251 32.33 -18.57 19.04
C GLY A 251 32.66 -17.41 18.10
N SER A 252 32.40 -17.54 16.80
CA SER A 252 32.56 -16.43 15.86
C SER A 252 31.48 -15.38 16.07
N GLU A 253 31.80 -14.11 15.84
CA GLU A 253 30.81 -13.04 15.86
C GLU A 253 29.94 -13.07 14.60
N ILE A 254 28.62 -12.95 14.75
CA ILE A 254 27.68 -12.89 13.64
C ILE A 254 27.66 -11.45 13.08
N PRO A 255 28.05 -11.25 11.80
CA PRO A 255 28.02 -9.92 11.18
C PRO A 255 26.59 -9.38 11.07
N ILE A 256 26.38 -8.06 11.24
CA ILE A 256 25.05 -7.44 11.11
C ILE A 256 24.41 -7.73 9.75
N PHE A 257 25.16 -7.65 8.64
CA PHE A 257 24.65 -7.98 7.30
C PHE A 257 24.44 -9.48 7.06
N ALA A 258 24.84 -10.35 7.98
CA ALA A 258 24.43 -11.75 7.93
C ALA A 258 22.94 -11.92 8.26
N VAL A 259 22.34 -10.97 8.98
CA VAL A 259 20.94 -11.00 9.43
C VAL A 259 20.05 -10.19 8.48
N PRO A 260 19.12 -10.81 7.73
CA PRO A 260 18.32 -10.12 6.72
C PRO A 260 17.60 -8.86 7.22
N LEU A 261 16.98 -8.91 8.40
CA LEU A 261 16.20 -7.79 8.96
C LEU A 261 17.07 -6.63 9.46
N ALA A 262 18.28 -6.90 9.94
CA ALA A 262 19.18 -5.87 10.45
C ALA A 262 19.71 -4.96 9.32
N LYS A 263 19.75 -5.44 8.08
CA LYS A 263 20.19 -4.67 6.90
C LYS A 263 19.39 -3.40 6.70
N PHE A 264 18.07 -3.44 6.94
CA PHE A 264 17.19 -2.28 6.80
C PHE A 264 17.39 -1.24 7.90
N ALA A 265 18.07 -1.60 8.99
CA ALA A 265 18.40 -0.72 10.09
C ALA A 265 19.79 -0.07 9.96
N VAL A 266 20.49 -0.26 8.83
CA VAL A 266 21.81 0.34 8.57
C VAL A 266 21.69 1.42 7.50
N SER A 267 22.15 2.62 7.82
CA SER A 267 22.24 3.75 6.89
C SER A 267 23.70 4.06 6.55
N PHE A 268 23.95 4.34 5.28
CA PHE A 268 25.24 4.83 4.78
C PHE A 268 25.16 6.25 4.22
N SER A 269 24.02 6.94 4.40
CA SER A 269 23.87 8.34 3.99
C SER A 269 25.05 9.18 4.46
N GLU A 270 25.49 10.09 3.58
CA GLU A 270 26.50 11.10 3.93
C GLU A 270 25.99 11.99 5.07
N GLN A 271 24.69 12.30 5.08
CA GLN A 271 24.04 13.13 6.12
C GLN A 271 24.09 12.47 7.50
N LYS A 272 24.19 11.14 7.56
CA LYS A 272 24.35 10.43 8.83
C LYS A 272 25.73 10.63 9.45
N GLY A 273 26.75 10.89 8.64
CA GLY A 273 28.13 11.00 9.11
C GLY A 273 28.72 9.68 9.61
N ASN A 274 29.84 9.76 10.33
CA ASN A 274 30.54 8.57 10.84
C ASN A 274 29.94 8.10 12.18
N TYR A 275 29.92 6.79 12.39
CA TYR A 275 29.35 6.13 13.56
C TYR A 275 30.12 4.85 13.88
N VAL A 276 29.91 4.31 15.08
CA VAL A 276 30.60 3.10 15.55
C VAL A 276 30.43 1.95 14.55
N GLY A 277 31.54 1.35 14.11
CA GLY A 277 31.52 0.20 13.21
C GLY A 277 31.18 0.50 11.73
N ARG A 278 30.98 1.76 11.33
CA ARG A 278 30.60 2.13 9.94
C ARG A 278 31.50 1.49 8.88
N ALA A 279 32.81 1.57 9.02
CA ALA A 279 33.77 1.03 8.05
C ALA A 279 33.70 -0.50 7.91
N ALA A 280 33.41 -1.22 9.01
CA ALA A 280 33.19 -2.66 8.97
C ALA A 280 31.87 -2.99 8.26
N LEU A 281 30.81 -2.23 8.55
CA LEU A 281 29.50 -2.40 7.93
C LEU A 281 29.51 -2.11 6.43
N GLU A 282 30.29 -1.12 5.96
CA GLU A 282 30.48 -0.85 4.53
C GLU A 282 31.07 -2.06 3.80
N LYS A 283 32.07 -2.74 4.40
CA LYS A 283 32.66 -3.98 3.84
C LYS A 283 31.64 -5.11 3.80
N GLN A 284 30.87 -5.28 4.87
CA GLN A 284 29.83 -6.31 4.90
C GLN A 284 28.70 -6.03 3.88
N ALA A 285 28.30 -4.77 3.71
CA ALA A 285 27.30 -4.37 2.75
C ALA A 285 27.72 -4.71 1.31
N GLU A 286 28.97 -4.44 0.95
CA GLU A 286 29.51 -4.76 -0.37
C GLU A 286 29.57 -6.27 -0.62
N ALA A 287 30.04 -7.05 0.36
CA ALA A 287 29.98 -8.51 0.30
C ALA A 287 28.54 -9.03 0.11
N ASN A 288 27.57 -8.44 0.83
CA ASN A 288 26.17 -8.82 0.69
C ASN A 288 25.61 -8.47 -0.70
N LYS A 289 25.99 -7.34 -1.31
CA LYS A 289 25.60 -7.02 -2.70
C LYS A 289 26.14 -8.04 -3.69
N ALA A 290 27.42 -8.43 -3.56
CA ALA A 290 28.03 -9.47 -4.38
C ALA A 290 27.25 -10.79 -4.27
N ILE A 291 26.96 -11.24 -3.04
CA ILE A 291 26.17 -12.44 -2.77
C ILE A 291 24.75 -12.37 -3.37
N LEU A 292 24.07 -11.22 -3.25
CA LEU A 292 22.73 -11.03 -3.85
C LEU A 292 22.77 -11.03 -5.38
N ASN A 293 23.89 -10.61 -5.98
CA ASN A 293 24.18 -10.74 -7.41
C ASN A 293 24.71 -12.13 -7.80
N ARG A 294 24.67 -13.11 -6.88
CA ARG A 294 25.18 -14.48 -7.05
C ARG A 294 26.67 -14.56 -7.37
N ASP A 295 27.44 -13.57 -6.94
CA ASP A 295 28.90 -13.62 -6.97
C ASP A 295 29.41 -14.22 -5.66
N PHE A 296 29.79 -15.50 -5.71
CA PHE A 296 30.29 -16.28 -4.57
C PHE A 296 31.82 -16.49 -4.60
N ARG A 297 32.56 -15.73 -5.41
CA ARG A 297 34.01 -15.90 -5.55
C ARG A 297 34.78 -15.58 -4.27
N ASP A 298 34.27 -14.66 -3.46
CA ASP A 298 34.81 -14.32 -2.14
C ASP A 298 33.67 -14.24 -1.12
N LEU A 299 33.70 -15.16 -0.15
CA LEU A 299 32.76 -15.20 0.97
C LEU A 299 33.47 -14.96 2.31
N SER A 300 34.71 -14.50 2.32
CA SER A 300 35.50 -14.34 3.55
C SER A 300 34.89 -13.34 4.55
N VAL A 301 34.26 -12.27 4.04
CA VAL A 301 33.62 -11.22 4.86
C VAL A 301 32.25 -11.66 5.41
N LEU A 302 31.46 -12.37 4.59
CA LEU A 302 30.15 -12.89 4.94
C LEU A 302 30.08 -14.37 4.55
N PRO A 303 30.72 -15.27 5.32
CA PRO A 303 30.78 -16.69 4.97
C PRO A 303 29.44 -17.38 5.13
N LYS A 304 28.60 -16.90 6.04
CA LYS A 304 27.29 -17.43 6.37
C LYS A 304 26.27 -16.30 6.54
N ARG A 305 24.99 -16.62 6.41
CA ARG A 305 23.84 -15.73 6.64
C ARG A 305 22.73 -16.44 7.39
N ILE A 306 21.93 -15.68 8.13
CA ILE A 306 20.70 -16.17 8.74
C ILE A 306 19.66 -16.38 7.64
N GLN A 307 19.15 -17.60 7.54
CA GLN A 307 18.11 -18.00 6.60
C GLN A 307 17.03 -18.81 7.32
N PRO A 308 15.76 -18.73 6.86
CA PRO A 308 14.72 -19.65 7.32
C PRO A 308 15.05 -21.09 6.88
N ILE A 309 14.67 -22.07 7.69
CA ILE A 309 14.83 -23.49 7.38
C ILE A 309 13.60 -24.28 7.84
N THR A 310 13.17 -25.24 7.03
CA THR A 310 12.00 -26.09 7.29
C THR A 310 12.40 -27.55 7.23
N LEU A 311 12.06 -28.34 8.25
CA LEU A 311 12.27 -29.78 8.25
C LEU A 311 11.17 -30.45 7.43
N LEU A 312 11.55 -31.32 6.48
CA LEU A 312 10.61 -32.09 5.64
C LEU A 312 10.32 -33.46 6.25
N ASP A 313 11.33 -34.06 6.87
CA ASP A 313 11.17 -35.33 7.59
C ASP A 313 10.53 -35.13 8.97
N ARG A 314 9.98 -36.21 9.54
CA ARG A 314 9.47 -36.20 10.91
C ARG A 314 10.60 -36.00 11.91
N GLY A 315 10.55 -34.90 12.66
CA GLY A 315 11.50 -34.58 13.71
C GLY A 315 11.26 -33.18 14.26
N VAL A 316 12.12 -32.74 15.17
CA VAL A 316 12.13 -31.37 15.70
C VAL A 316 13.55 -30.87 15.68
N MET A 317 13.79 -29.77 14.97
CA MET A 317 15.07 -29.08 15.01
C MET A 317 15.19 -28.21 16.28
N ARG A 318 16.43 -28.02 16.76
CA ARG A 318 16.77 -27.20 17.94
C ARG A 318 18.04 -26.41 17.65
N ALA A 319 18.23 -25.33 18.41
CA ALA A 319 19.46 -24.55 18.37
C ALA A 319 20.71 -25.44 18.57
N GLY A 320 21.78 -25.16 17.83
CA GLY A 320 23.06 -25.87 17.86
C GLY A 320 23.13 -27.11 16.98
N MET A 321 22.03 -27.55 16.36
CA MET A 321 22.06 -28.66 15.40
C MET A 321 22.77 -28.25 14.12
N GLU A 322 23.69 -29.08 13.65
CA GLU A 322 24.48 -28.84 12.43
C GLU A 322 23.64 -29.05 11.16
N VAL A 323 23.90 -28.22 10.15
CA VAL A 323 23.24 -28.23 8.84
C VAL A 323 24.26 -28.61 7.76
N TYR A 324 23.86 -29.52 6.87
CA TYR A 324 24.73 -30.16 5.89
C TYR A 324 24.22 -30.02 4.46
N ARG A 325 25.15 -29.95 3.52
CA ARG A 325 24.93 -30.12 2.08
C ARG A 325 25.83 -31.25 1.60
N GLY A 326 25.27 -32.44 1.44
CA GLY A 326 26.07 -33.66 1.32
C GLY A 326 26.89 -33.90 2.59
N ASP A 327 28.19 -34.16 2.45
CA ASP A 327 29.08 -34.41 3.60
C ASP A 327 29.64 -33.14 4.27
N VAL A 328 29.34 -31.95 3.73
CA VAL A 328 29.90 -30.68 4.21
C VAL A 328 28.95 -30.04 5.22
N CYS A 329 29.45 -29.77 6.44
CA CYS A 329 28.76 -28.93 7.41
C CYS A 329 28.81 -27.47 6.94
N ILE A 330 27.66 -26.91 6.62
CA ILE A 330 27.51 -25.55 6.07
C ILE A 330 27.04 -24.53 7.11
N GLY A 331 26.71 -24.97 8.33
CA GLY A 331 26.32 -24.08 9.42
C GLY A 331 25.47 -24.77 10.48
N TRP A 332 24.68 -23.99 11.22
CA TRP A 332 23.90 -24.49 12.36
C TRP A 332 22.51 -23.85 12.42
N VAL A 333 21.56 -24.58 12.98
CA VAL A 333 20.27 -24.04 13.43
C VAL A 333 20.54 -23.11 14.61
N THR A 334 20.09 -21.86 14.51
CA THR A 334 20.21 -20.85 15.59
C THR A 334 18.97 -20.83 16.48
N SER A 335 17.80 -21.06 15.87
CA SER A 335 16.51 -21.18 16.54
C SER A 335 15.66 -22.22 15.83
N GLY A 336 14.93 -23.07 16.56
CA GLY A 336 14.17 -24.16 15.94
C GLY A 336 13.18 -24.85 16.87
N THR A 337 11.94 -25.03 16.41
CA THR A 337 10.92 -25.75 17.16
C THR A 337 9.72 -26.19 16.32
N MET A 338 8.77 -26.89 16.96
CA MET A 338 7.45 -27.17 16.41
C MET A 338 6.58 -25.94 16.61
N VAL A 339 6.16 -25.31 15.51
CA VAL A 339 5.27 -24.15 15.52
C VAL A 339 3.86 -24.61 15.11
N PRO A 340 2.83 -24.30 15.93
CA PRO A 340 1.45 -24.60 15.58
C PRO A 340 0.89 -23.58 14.59
N TYR A 341 -0.12 -23.97 13.80
CA TYR A 341 -0.81 -23.07 12.89
C TYR A 341 -2.24 -23.58 12.63
N TYR A 342 -3.14 -22.68 12.24
CA TYR A 342 -4.48 -23.03 11.76
C TYR A 342 -4.44 -23.47 10.30
N GLN A 343 -5.19 -24.52 9.98
CA GLN A 343 -5.36 -24.95 8.60
C GLN A 343 -6.24 -23.95 7.84
N ALA A 344 -6.09 -23.91 6.52
CA ALA A 344 -6.89 -23.05 5.66
C ALA A 344 -7.27 -23.81 4.38
N GLU A 345 -8.44 -23.48 3.84
CA GLU A 345 -8.96 -24.01 2.58
C GLU A 345 -9.32 -22.88 1.61
N GLY A 346 -9.46 -23.21 0.33
CA GLY A 346 -9.68 -22.22 -0.73
C GLY A 346 -8.40 -21.51 -1.18
N GLU A 347 -8.55 -20.60 -2.13
CA GLU A 347 -7.44 -19.87 -2.77
C GLU A 347 -7.74 -18.37 -2.89
N GLY A 348 -6.69 -17.54 -2.88
CA GLY A 348 -6.83 -16.09 -3.01
C GLY A 348 -7.66 -15.47 -1.89
N LEU A 349 -8.62 -14.61 -2.26
CA LEU A 349 -9.52 -13.94 -1.31
C LEU A 349 -10.58 -14.89 -0.72
N ALA A 350 -10.83 -16.03 -1.38
CA ALA A 350 -11.75 -17.05 -0.88
C ALA A 350 -11.10 -17.97 0.17
N THR A 351 -9.85 -17.73 0.56
CA THR A 351 -9.20 -18.56 1.57
C THR A 351 -9.79 -18.35 2.96
N VAL A 352 -10.40 -19.40 3.51
CA VAL A 352 -10.98 -19.43 4.87
C VAL A 352 -10.01 -20.13 5.82
N ILE A 353 -9.83 -19.56 7.01
CA ILE A 353 -9.03 -20.19 8.06
C ILE A 353 -9.96 -21.02 8.95
N LEU A 354 -9.58 -22.28 9.18
CA LEU A 354 -10.38 -23.30 9.86
C LEU A 354 -10.03 -23.39 11.35
N GLU A 355 -10.87 -24.07 12.13
CA GLU A 355 -10.60 -24.36 13.55
C GLU A 355 -9.54 -25.46 13.73
N GLU A 356 -9.37 -26.35 12.74
CA GLU A 356 -8.36 -27.38 12.75
C GLU A 356 -6.94 -26.79 12.80
N THR A 357 -6.10 -27.38 13.65
CA THR A 357 -4.72 -26.95 13.82
C THR A 357 -3.74 -28.06 13.48
N ALA A 358 -2.56 -27.66 13.03
CA ALA A 358 -1.45 -28.54 12.75
C ALA A 358 -0.16 -27.95 13.32
N LYS A 359 0.94 -28.71 13.23
CA LYS A 359 2.27 -28.27 13.65
C LYS A 359 3.29 -28.57 12.57
N ARG A 360 4.31 -27.71 12.47
CA ARG A 360 5.45 -27.85 11.54
C ARG A 360 6.76 -27.58 12.25
N SER A 361 7.83 -28.29 11.87
CA SER A 361 9.17 -28.04 12.41
C SER A 361 9.87 -27.00 11.53
N ILE A 362 10.00 -25.78 12.04
CA ILE A 362 10.64 -24.66 11.35
C ILE A 362 11.71 -24.03 12.25
N GLY A 363 12.60 -23.25 11.64
CA GLY A 363 13.67 -22.56 12.33
C GLY A 363 14.34 -21.46 11.52
N LEU A 364 15.35 -20.86 12.14
CA LEU A 364 16.35 -20.01 11.52
C LEU A 364 17.70 -20.73 11.63
N ALA A 365 18.55 -20.57 10.62
CA ALA A 365 19.87 -21.17 10.57
C ALA A 365 20.92 -20.18 10.07
N TYR A 366 22.10 -20.19 10.69
CA TYR A 366 23.27 -19.47 10.24
C TYR A 366 24.09 -20.40 9.32
N ILE A 367 23.88 -20.29 8.02
CA ILE A 367 24.38 -21.23 7.01
C ILE A 367 25.11 -20.52 5.87
N ALA A 368 25.93 -21.26 5.13
CA ALA A 368 26.78 -20.75 4.06
C ALA A 368 26.05 -19.78 3.11
N SER A 369 26.70 -18.67 2.77
CA SER A 369 26.09 -17.58 2.02
C SER A 369 25.65 -17.94 0.60
N ASP A 370 26.22 -19.00 0.04
CA ASP A 370 25.90 -19.55 -1.28
C ASP A 370 24.65 -20.45 -1.29
N VAL A 371 24.03 -20.72 -0.13
CA VAL A 371 22.73 -21.40 -0.05
C VAL A 371 21.63 -20.46 -0.53
N LEU A 372 20.83 -20.96 -1.47
CA LEU A 372 19.73 -20.24 -2.10
C LEU A 372 18.37 -20.70 -1.57
N THR A 373 17.35 -19.89 -1.85
CA THR A 373 15.96 -20.31 -1.66
C THR A 373 15.68 -21.59 -2.45
N ASP A 374 14.93 -22.49 -1.83
CA ASP A 374 14.56 -23.83 -2.30
C ASP A 374 15.70 -24.87 -2.33
N ASP A 375 16.92 -24.51 -1.87
CA ASP A 375 17.99 -25.49 -1.70
C ASP A 375 17.62 -26.54 -0.63
N MET A 376 17.89 -27.80 -0.97
CA MET A 376 17.73 -28.94 -0.08
C MET A 376 18.99 -29.12 0.78
N VAL A 377 18.80 -29.26 2.08
CA VAL A 377 19.85 -29.45 3.08
C VAL A 377 19.46 -30.56 4.05
N GLU A 378 20.39 -30.98 4.90
CA GLU A 378 20.14 -32.00 5.92
C GLU A 378 20.50 -31.46 7.31
N ILE A 379 19.67 -31.75 8.32
CA ILE A 379 19.93 -31.35 9.71
C ILE A 379 20.34 -32.57 10.52
N ASP A 380 21.40 -32.45 11.33
CA ASP A 380 21.76 -33.46 12.32
C ASP A 380 20.82 -33.41 13.53
N VAL A 381 19.88 -34.37 13.59
CA VAL A 381 19.01 -34.53 14.75
C VAL A 381 19.47 -35.73 15.54
N ARG A 382 20.40 -35.49 16.48
CA ARG A 382 20.95 -36.49 17.41
C ARG A 382 21.60 -37.69 16.71
N GLY A 383 22.44 -37.43 15.70
CA GLY A 383 23.16 -38.42 14.92
C GLY A 383 22.40 -38.93 13.68
N LYS A 384 21.21 -38.39 13.39
CA LYS A 384 20.41 -38.74 12.21
C LYS A 384 20.27 -37.53 11.29
N ARG A 385 20.70 -37.67 10.03
CA ARG A 385 20.47 -36.70 8.95
C ARG A 385 18.99 -36.72 8.55
N LEU A 386 18.31 -35.60 8.72
CA LEU A 386 16.93 -35.40 8.31
C LEU A 386 16.86 -34.33 7.22
N LYS A 387 16.04 -34.57 6.19
CA LYS A 387 15.87 -33.63 5.07
C LYS A 387 15.19 -32.34 5.52
N ALA A 388 15.73 -31.23 5.05
CA ALA A 388 15.22 -29.90 5.24
C ALA A 388 15.35 -29.09 3.95
N VAL A 389 14.72 -27.93 3.93
CA VAL A 389 14.76 -26.97 2.82
C VAL A 389 14.90 -25.55 3.35
N VAL A 390 15.50 -24.67 2.56
CA VAL A 390 15.54 -23.22 2.81
C VAL A 390 14.37 -22.54 2.09
N PRO A 391 13.22 -22.29 2.74
CA PRO A 391 12.10 -21.60 2.08
C PRO A 391 12.39 -20.10 1.92
N ALA A 392 11.55 -19.40 1.15
CA ALA A 392 11.63 -17.93 1.10
C ALA A 392 11.25 -17.27 2.44
N CYS A 393 10.24 -17.82 3.13
CA CYS A 393 9.75 -17.36 4.42
C CYS A 393 8.88 -18.44 5.08
N HIS A 394 8.59 -18.28 6.37
CA HIS A 394 7.68 -19.17 7.11
C HIS A 394 6.26 -18.61 7.22
N MET A 395 6.08 -17.28 7.15
CA MET A 395 4.78 -16.61 7.18
C MET A 395 4.78 -15.29 6.39
N ARG A 396 3.57 -14.77 6.14
CA ARG A 396 3.33 -13.44 5.55
C ARG A 396 2.26 -12.70 6.35
N ALA A 397 2.31 -11.37 6.31
CA ALA A 397 1.40 -10.45 7.00
C ALA A 397 0.84 -9.36 6.07
N ASP A 398 0.93 -9.57 4.76
CA ASP A 398 0.45 -8.68 3.70
C ASP A 398 -1.05 -8.81 3.42
N ALA A 399 -1.74 -9.73 4.11
CA ALA A 399 -3.19 -9.92 4.06
C ALA A 399 -3.84 -9.81 5.46
N PRO A 400 -3.85 -8.61 6.08
CA PRO A 400 -4.54 -8.37 7.34
C PRO A 400 -6.02 -8.80 7.29
N PRO A 401 -6.63 -9.16 8.44
CA PRO A 401 -6.09 -9.03 9.80
C PRO A 401 -5.22 -10.18 10.28
N PHE A 402 -5.09 -11.26 9.52
CA PHE A 402 -4.43 -12.47 10.00
C PHE A 402 -3.01 -12.61 9.46
N ALA A 403 -2.08 -13.00 10.33
CA ALA A 403 -0.83 -13.61 9.92
C ALA A 403 -1.09 -14.94 9.18
N ARG A 404 -0.48 -15.12 8.01
CA ARG A 404 -0.67 -16.33 7.18
C ARG A 404 0.56 -17.23 7.20
N PRO A 405 0.46 -18.49 7.67
CA PRO A 405 1.55 -19.44 7.59
C PRO A 405 1.82 -19.82 6.13
N ILE A 406 3.07 -19.72 5.69
CA ILE A 406 3.50 -20.19 4.36
C ILE A 406 4.10 -21.58 4.51
N LEU A 407 3.33 -22.59 4.17
CA LEU A 407 3.79 -23.98 4.16
C LEU A 407 4.65 -24.19 2.92
N TYR A 408 5.85 -24.74 3.10
CA TYR A 408 6.68 -25.15 1.97
C TYR A 408 5.94 -26.22 1.17
N ARG A 409 5.72 -25.93 -0.11
CA ARG A 409 5.18 -26.86 -1.10
C ARG A 409 6.16 -26.84 -2.27
N PRO A 410 6.64 -28.01 -2.75
CA PRO A 410 7.36 -28.07 -4.02
C PRO A 410 6.49 -27.43 -5.11
N GLU A 411 7.09 -26.75 -6.09
CA GLU A 411 6.33 -26.20 -7.22
C GLU A 411 5.38 -27.26 -7.77
N ALA A 412 4.09 -26.93 -7.83
CA ALA A 412 3.10 -27.80 -8.44
C ALA A 412 3.50 -28.02 -9.91
N ALA A 413 3.34 -29.25 -10.40
CA ALA A 413 3.45 -29.50 -11.83
C ALA A 413 2.52 -28.52 -12.56
N PRO A 414 2.97 -27.89 -13.66
CA PRO A 414 2.12 -26.96 -14.40
C PRO A 414 0.77 -27.61 -14.68
N ALA A 415 -0.30 -26.86 -14.45
CA ALA A 415 -1.67 -27.33 -14.64
C ALA A 415 -1.77 -28.04 -15.99
N GLN A 416 -2.38 -29.24 -15.98
CA GLN A 416 -2.50 -30.06 -17.18
C GLN A 416 -3.28 -29.24 -18.21
N ALA A 417 -2.63 -28.91 -19.33
CA ALA A 417 -3.24 -28.07 -20.36
C ALA A 417 -4.55 -28.73 -20.84
N ASP A 418 -5.63 -27.95 -20.87
CA ASP A 418 -6.92 -28.41 -21.37
C ASP A 418 -6.75 -29.05 -22.77
N ALA A 419 -7.13 -30.32 -22.88
CA ALA A 419 -6.97 -31.13 -24.09
C ALA A 419 -8.01 -30.83 -25.18
N ALA A 420 -8.98 -29.94 -24.94
CA ALA A 420 -10.01 -29.60 -25.91
C ALA A 420 -9.42 -29.03 -27.23
N PRO A 421 -10.00 -29.37 -28.40
CA PRO A 421 -9.61 -28.80 -29.69
C PRO A 421 -9.68 -27.26 -29.70
N ARG A 422 -8.74 -26.61 -30.39
CA ARG A 422 -8.71 -25.14 -30.50
C ARG A 422 -9.99 -24.54 -31.08
N TYR A 423 -10.66 -25.26 -31.99
CA TYR A 423 -11.94 -24.82 -32.55
C TYR A 423 -13.03 -24.70 -31.49
N GLU A 424 -13.16 -25.71 -30.62
CA GLU A 424 -14.14 -25.69 -29.52
C GLU A 424 -13.82 -24.57 -28.53
N LYS A 425 -12.54 -24.36 -28.21
CA LYS A 425 -12.09 -23.23 -27.38
C LYS A 425 -12.45 -21.88 -27.99
N ALA A 426 -12.28 -21.72 -29.31
CA ALA A 426 -12.62 -20.48 -30.01
C ALA A 426 -14.14 -20.22 -30.03
N VAL A 427 -14.96 -21.25 -30.30
CA VAL A 427 -16.43 -21.13 -30.22
C VAL A 427 -16.87 -20.81 -28.79
N ASN A 428 -16.28 -21.48 -27.80
CA ASN A 428 -16.58 -21.25 -26.40
C ASN A 428 -16.25 -19.81 -25.98
N LEU A 429 -15.10 -19.28 -26.41
CA LEU A 429 -14.73 -17.88 -26.16
C LEU A 429 -15.77 -16.90 -26.69
N ILE A 430 -16.27 -17.11 -27.92
CA ILE A 430 -17.31 -16.24 -28.50
C ILE A 430 -18.63 -16.35 -27.70
N ARG A 431 -19.00 -17.57 -27.29
CA ARG A 431 -20.19 -17.79 -26.46
C ARG A 431 -20.07 -17.09 -25.10
N GLU A 432 -18.97 -17.29 -24.38
CA GLU A 432 -18.72 -16.66 -23.08
C GLU A 432 -18.68 -15.14 -23.19
N ALA A 433 -18.05 -14.60 -24.25
CA ALA A 433 -18.07 -13.15 -24.51
C ALA A 433 -19.49 -12.61 -24.75
N THR A 434 -20.34 -13.38 -25.44
CA THR A 434 -21.74 -13.02 -25.69
C THR A 434 -22.55 -13.06 -24.40
N GLU A 435 -22.40 -14.11 -23.59
CA GLU A 435 -23.08 -14.25 -22.30
C GLU A 435 -22.67 -13.14 -21.32
N ASN A 436 -21.39 -12.79 -21.27
CA ASN A 436 -20.91 -11.68 -20.45
C ASN A 436 -21.44 -10.32 -20.95
N HIS A 437 -21.49 -10.09 -22.27
CA HIS A 437 -22.07 -8.88 -22.83
C HIS A 437 -23.55 -8.74 -22.46
N ASP A 438 -24.34 -9.80 -22.66
CA ASP A 438 -25.75 -9.83 -22.28
C ASP A 438 -25.95 -9.60 -20.79
N TRP A 439 -25.18 -10.29 -19.94
CA TRP A 439 -25.24 -10.11 -18.50
C TRP A 439 -24.98 -8.65 -18.11
N ARG A 440 -23.87 -8.06 -18.59
CA ARG A 440 -23.52 -6.66 -18.28
C ARG A 440 -24.55 -5.66 -18.78
N GLN A 441 -25.13 -5.86 -19.97
CA GLN A 441 -26.02 -4.87 -20.58
C GLN A 441 -27.49 -5.02 -20.16
N ASN A 442 -27.95 -6.23 -19.81
CA ASN A 442 -29.38 -6.50 -19.62
C ASN A 442 -29.75 -6.97 -18.20
N ARG A 443 -28.81 -7.54 -17.44
CA ARG A 443 -29.09 -8.19 -16.14
C ARG A 443 -28.37 -7.55 -14.96
N CYS A 444 -27.18 -7.02 -15.20
CA CYS A 444 -26.30 -6.46 -14.17
C CYS A 444 -26.55 -4.97 -13.92
N ILE A 445 -26.55 -4.57 -12.64
CA ILE A 445 -26.45 -3.18 -12.20
C ILE A 445 -24.99 -2.91 -11.86
N ASN A 446 -24.33 -2.09 -12.68
CA ASN A 446 -22.93 -1.75 -12.49
C ASN A 446 -22.77 -0.45 -11.71
N LEU A 447 -22.18 -0.57 -10.52
CA LEU A 447 -21.85 0.55 -9.67
C LEU A 447 -20.33 0.68 -9.49
N ILE A 448 -19.49 0.04 -10.29
CA ILE A 448 -18.04 0.25 -10.21
C ILE A 448 -17.74 1.69 -10.68
N PRO A 449 -17.19 2.57 -9.82
CA PRO A 449 -17.06 4.01 -10.12
C PRO A 449 -16.06 4.34 -11.23
N SER A 450 -15.21 3.38 -11.62
CA SER A 450 -14.26 3.52 -12.73
C SER A 450 -14.76 2.93 -14.04
N GLU A 451 -15.97 2.38 -14.07
CA GLU A 451 -16.54 1.79 -15.27
C GLU A 451 -17.64 2.67 -15.86
N ASN A 452 -17.80 2.53 -17.17
CA ASN A 452 -18.90 3.11 -17.92
C ASN A 452 -19.02 2.38 -19.26
N SER A 453 -20.23 2.20 -19.72
CA SER A 453 -20.51 1.59 -21.02
C SER A 453 -20.33 2.66 -22.10
N ALA A 454 -19.73 2.31 -23.24
CA ALA A 454 -19.63 3.21 -24.38
C ALA A 454 -20.89 3.13 -25.25
N SER A 455 -21.23 4.17 -26.01
CA SER A 455 -22.36 4.12 -26.95
C SER A 455 -22.12 3.12 -28.09
N ARG A 456 -23.20 2.64 -28.73
CA ARG A 456 -23.11 1.74 -29.90
C ARG A 456 -22.21 2.32 -30.99
N ALA A 457 -22.30 3.64 -31.21
CA ALA A 457 -21.45 4.34 -32.17
C ALA A 457 -19.96 4.23 -31.79
N VAL A 458 -19.61 4.53 -30.54
CA VAL A 458 -18.24 4.40 -30.04
C VAL A 458 -17.73 2.96 -30.18
N GLN A 459 -18.54 1.96 -29.81
CA GLN A 459 -18.17 0.55 -29.88
C GLN A 459 -17.89 0.09 -31.32
N LEU A 460 -18.80 0.38 -32.27
CA LEU A 460 -18.62 0.02 -33.68
C LEU A 460 -17.39 0.69 -34.30
N LEU A 461 -17.15 1.97 -33.97
CA LEU A 461 -15.97 2.69 -34.44
C LEU A 461 -14.68 2.11 -33.85
N CYS A 462 -14.68 1.69 -32.58
CA CYS A 462 -13.53 1.04 -31.96
C CYS A 462 -13.16 -0.28 -32.65
N ALA A 463 -14.14 -1.05 -33.12
CA ALA A 463 -13.96 -2.34 -33.77
C ALA A 463 -13.74 -2.25 -35.30
N SER A 464 -13.83 -1.05 -35.88
CA SER A 464 -13.75 -0.84 -37.33
C SER A 464 -12.31 -0.93 -37.87
N ASP A 465 -12.17 -0.85 -39.21
CA ASP A 465 -10.90 -1.03 -39.94
C ASP A 465 -9.66 -0.32 -39.33
N PRO A 466 -9.73 0.94 -38.84
CA PRO A 466 -8.60 1.60 -38.18
C PRO A 466 -7.95 0.80 -37.04
N ALA A 467 -8.67 -0.08 -36.35
CA ALA A 467 -8.12 -0.96 -35.31
C ALA A 467 -6.98 -1.85 -35.83
N PHE A 468 -6.91 -2.08 -37.14
CA PHE A 468 -5.96 -2.99 -37.80
C PHE A 468 -4.97 -2.24 -38.71
N ARG A 469 -4.85 -0.92 -38.56
CA ARG A 469 -3.98 -0.05 -39.38
C ARG A 469 -2.86 0.60 -38.56
N TYR A 470 -1.91 1.17 -39.28
CA TYR A 470 -0.73 1.80 -38.72
C TYR A 470 -0.63 3.25 -39.24
N ALA A 471 -0.38 4.20 -38.35
CA ALA A 471 -0.33 5.63 -38.69
C ALA A 471 0.78 6.36 -37.93
N GLU A 472 1.95 5.73 -37.80
CA GLU A 472 3.10 6.37 -37.15
C GLU A 472 3.58 7.57 -37.98
N HIS A 473 3.84 8.68 -37.28
CA HIS A 473 4.22 9.96 -37.88
C HIS A 473 5.01 10.80 -36.88
N LYS A 474 5.58 11.90 -37.36
CA LYS A 474 6.18 12.93 -36.50
C LYS A 474 6.07 14.31 -37.13
N LYS A 475 6.06 15.34 -36.30
CA LYS A 475 6.27 16.72 -36.76
C LYS A 475 7.68 16.91 -37.27
N VAL A 476 7.82 17.57 -38.42
CA VAL A 476 9.12 17.88 -39.03
C VAL A 476 9.26 19.38 -39.25
N LYS A 477 10.18 20.00 -38.51
CA LYS A 477 10.48 21.44 -38.58
C LYS A 477 10.77 21.95 -39.98
N SER A 478 11.52 21.19 -40.78
CA SER A 478 11.85 21.56 -42.17
C SER A 478 10.62 21.62 -43.09
N PHE A 479 9.50 21.05 -42.68
CA PHE A 479 8.22 21.12 -43.37
C PHE A 479 7.21 21.96 -42.57
N TYR A 480 7.70 23.01 -41.89
CA TYR A 480 6.87 23.94 -41.12
C TYR A 480 6.04 23.25 -40.03
N ASP A 481 6.66 22.28 -39.36
CA ASP A 481 6.06 21.45 -38.30
C ASP A 481 4.86 20.60 -38.76
N ALA A 482 4.75 20.33 -40.07
CA ALA A 482 3.78 19.38 -40.60
C ALA A 482 4.03 17.96 -40.05
N ASP A 483 2.94 17.25 -39.79
CA ASP A 483 2.95 15.83 -39.46
C ASP A 483 3.27 15.00 -40.71
N ILE A 484 4.42 14.31 -40.65
CA ILE A 484 4.90 13.45 -41.73
C ILE A 484 4.66 12.00 -41.34
N PHE A 485 3.66 11.38 -41.96
CA PHE A 485 3.35 9.96 -41.79
C PHE A 485 4.38 9.07 -42.50
N TYR A 486 4.81 8.02 -41.80
CA TYR A 486 5.73 7.02 -42.34
C TYR A 486 5.05 6.01 -43.27
N TYR A 487 3.71 5.98 -43.28
CA TYR A 487 2.88 5.04 -44.02
C TYR A 487 1.86 5.79 -44.90
N GLN A 488 1.51 5.23 -46.06
CA GLN A 488 0.38 5.73 -46.87
C GLN A 488 -0.98 5.29 -46.31
N GLY A 489 -2.07 5.92 -46.79
CA GLY A 489 -3.43 5.58 -46.38
C GLY A 489 -3.91 6.25 -45.09
N THR A 490 -3.14 7.18 -44.54
CA THR A 490 -3.36 7.78 -43.21
C THR A 490 -4.20 9.05 -43.21
N LYS A 491 -4.63 9.57 -44.38
CA LYS A 491 -5.37 10.85 -44.48
C LYS A 491 -6.64 10.90 -43.61
N PHE A 492 -7.36 9.78 -43.51
CA PHE A 492 -8.53 9.69 -42.64
C PHE A 492 -8.14 9.80 -41.17
N ILE A 493 -7.06 9.12 -40.78
CA ILE A 493 -6.56 9.12 -39.40
C ILE A 493 -6.02 10.50 -39.01
N ASP A 494 -5.25 11.15 -39.88
CA ASP A 494 -4.82 12.54 -39.71
C ASP A 494 -6.01 13.47 -39.42
N ARG A 495 -7.10 13.32 -40.20
CA ARG A 495 -8.32 14.10 -39.96
C ARG A 495 -8.97 13.78 -38.61
N VAL A 496 -9.01 12.51 -38.21
CA VAL A 496 -9.56 12.07 -36.91
C VAL A 496 -8.75 12.65 -35.76
N GLU A 497 -7.41 12.63 -35.85
CA GLU A 497 -6.51 13.21 -34.86
C GLU A 497 -6.77 14.72 -34.68
N GLN A 498 -6.84 15.47 -35.77
CA GLN A 498 -7.10 16.91 -35.74
C GLN A 498 -8.45 17.25 -35.11
N LEU A 499 -9.52 16.56 -35.54
CA LEU A 499 -10.87 16.77 -35.00
C LEU A 499 -10.94 16.38 -33.52
N LEU A 500 -10.27 15.31 -33.12
CA LEU A 500 -10.27 14.87 -31.72
C LEU A 500 -9.54 15.89 -30.83
N VAL A 501 -8.40 16.40 -31.29
CA VAL A 501 -7.68 17.48 -30.59
C VAL A 501 -8.57 18.71 -30.45
N GLU A 502 -9.26 19.13 -31.51
CA GLU A 502 -10.20 20.26 -31.49
C GLU A 502 -11.32 20.06 -30.44
N GLN A 503 -11.98 18.90 -30.48
CA GLN A 503 -13.09 18.59 -29.57
C GLN A 503 -12.66 18.47 -28.11
N MET A 504 -11.48 17.90 -27.86
CA MET A 504 -10.96 17.81 -26.49
C MET A 504 -10.51 19.18 -25.96
N LYS A 505 -9.96 20.07 -26.80
CA LYS A 505 -9.67 21.47 -26.39
C LYS A 505 -10.95 22.20 -26.00
N GLU A 506 -12.02 22.07 -26.79
CA GLU A 506 -13.33 22.62 -26.49
C GLU A 506 -13.90 22.06 -25.17
N TYR A 507 -13.78 20.75 -24.97
CA TYR A 507 -14.28 20.08 -23.77
C TYR A 507 -13.59 20.60 -22.49
N PHE A 508 -12.25 20.72 -22.50
CA PHE A 508 -11.48 21.20 -21.36
C PHE A 508 -11.46 22.72 -21.20
N GLY A 509 -11.72 23.47 -22.27
CA GLY A 509 -11.42 24.90 -22.31
C GLY A 509 -9.92 25.18 -22.16
N CYS A 510 -9.07 24.37 -22.80
CA CYS A 510 -7.60 24.45 -22.69
C CYS A 510 -6.93 24.86 -24.01
N THR A 511 -5.64 25.19 -23.95
CA THR A 511 -4.89 25.59 -25.15
C THR A 511 -4.42 24.40 -25.98
N GLU A 512 -3.93 23.35 -25.33
CA GLU A 512 -3.31 22.20 -26.00
C GLU A 512 -3.71 20.88 -25.34
N VAL A 513 -3.79 19.81 -26.15
CA VAL A 513 -4.20 18.48 -25.70
C VAL A 513 -3.55 17.37 -26.53
N GLU A 514 -3.10 16.32 -25.85
CA GLU A 514 -2.48 15.12 -26.40
C GLU A 514 -3.38 13.90 -26.11
N THR A 515 -3.77 13.20 -27.17
CA THR A 515 -4.81 12.15 -27.14
C THR A 515 -4.30 10.78 -27.63
N ARG A 516 -3.02 10.69 -28.00
CA ARG A 516 -2.36 9.47 -28.51
C ARG A 516 -1.87 8.54 -27.39
N VAL A 517 -1.90 8.98 -26.14
CA VAL A 517 -1.64 8.10 -24.98
C VAL A 517 -2.77 7.10 -24.79
N ILE A 518 -2.42 5.82 -24.61
CA ILE A 518 -3.40 4.71 -24.60
C ILE A 518 -3.93 4.35 -23.21
N SER A 519 -3.49 5.03 -22.14
CA SER A 519 -4.05 4.87 -20.79
C SER A 519 -3.77 6.07 -19.88
N GLY A 520 -4.54 6.21 -18.80
CA GLY A 520 -4.29 7.26 -17.79
C GLY A 520 -2.92 7.12 -17.11
N GLN A 521 -2.49 5.90 -16.78
CA GLN A 521 -1.15 5.66 -16.23
C GLN A 521 -0.05 6.07 -17.21
N MET A 522 -0.22 5.78 -18.51
CA MET A 522 0.72 6.23 -19.54
C MET A 522 0.72 7.76 -19.69
N SER A 523 -0.44 8.41 -19.53
CA SER A 523 -0.54 9.88 -19.53
C SER A 523 0.35 10.48 -18.43
N ASN A 524 0.30 9.90 -17.23
CA ASN A 524 1.14 10.30 -16.10
C ASN A 524 2.63 10.02 -16.36
N MET A 525 3.00 8.83 -16.84
CA MET A 525 4.39 8.48 -17.17
C MET A 525 4.99 9.41 -18.24
N ALA A 526 4.23 9.70 -19.31
CA ALA A 526 4.66 10.62 -20.36
C ALA A 526 4.87 12.03 -19.80
N THR A 527 3.98 12.48 -18.90
CA THR A 527 4.09 13.76 -18.20
C THR A 527 5.33 13.82 -17.30
N PHE A 528 5.58 12.79 -16.47
CA PHE A 528 6.76 12.74 -15.61
C PHE A 528 8.07 12.68 -16.40
N SER A 529 8.08 11.89 -17.48
CA SER A 529 9.19 11.82 -18.43
C SER A 529 9.45 13.17 -19.10
N ALA A 530 8.39 13.90 -19.45
CA ALA A 530 8.50 15.24 -20.01
C ALA A 530 9.01 16.28 -19.00
N LEU A 531 8.54 16.22 -17.75
CA LEU A 531 9.04 17.09 -16.67
C LEU A 531 10.53 16.84 -16.39
N MET A 532 10.96 15.57 -16.42
CA MET A 532 12.37 15.20 -16.29
C MET A 532 13.24 15.73 -17.43
N ASP A 533 12.80 15.53 -18.68
CA ASP A 533 13.50 16.09 -19.84
C ASP A 533 13.56 17.63 -19.78
N TRP A 534 12.43 18.25 -19.41
CA TRP A 534 12.32 19.69 -19.26
C TRP A 534 13.26 20.22 -18.18
N LYS A 535 13.34 19.58 -17.01
CA LYS A 535 14.26 19.94 -15.93
C LYS A 535 15.72 19.93 -16.40
N ASN A 536 16.09 18.92 -17.19
CA ASN A 536 17.47 18.70 -17.64
C ASN A 536 17.79 19.35 -19.00
N ARG A 537 16.84 20.10 -19.59
CA ARG A 537 16.98 20.64 -20.96
C ARG A 537 18.20 21.54 -21.18
N LEU A 538 18.67 22.22 -20.12
CA LEU A 538 19.77 23.17 -20.17
C LEU A 538 21.15 22.53 -19.87
N ASP A 539 21.18 21.29 -19.36
CA ASP A 539 22.42 20.56 -19.10
C ASP A 539 22.25 19.08 -19.45
N ARG A 540 22.65 18.74 -20.68
CA ARG A 540 22.58 17.38 -21.22
C ARG A 540 23.90 16.61 -21.16
N LYS A 541 24.95 17.20 -20.55
CA LYS A 541 26.30 16.61 -20.52
C LYS A 541 26.59 15.84 -19.23
N HIS A 542 25.71 15.94 -18.24
CA HIS A 542 25.80 15.25 -16.96
C HIS A 542 24.63 14.29 -16.75
N ASP A 543 24.72 13.47 -15.70
CA ASP A 543 23.64 12.58 -15.31
C ASP A 543 22.35 13.37 -15.04
N PRO A 544 21.21 12.95 -15.62
CA PRO A 544 19.95 13.67 -15.45
C PRO A 544 19.54 13.76 -13.97
N LYS A 545 19.26 14.98 -13.51
CA LYS A 545 18.67 15.23 -12.19
C LYS A 545 17.24 14.71 -12.15
N ARG A 546 16.89 13.99 -11.09
CA ARG A 546 15.51 13.59 -10.78
C ARG A 546 14.67 14.77 -10.30
N LEU A 547 13.35 14.68 -10.39
CA LEU A 547 12.44 15.65 -9.78
C LEU A 547 12.70 15.69 -8.27
N GLY A 548 12.69 16.89 -7.68
CA GLY A 548 12.84 17.10 -6.25
C GLY A 548 11.64 16.58 -5.46
N TYR A 549 11.26 17.28 -4.38
CA TYR A 549 10.06 16.90 -3.63
C TYR A 549 8.81 16.93 -4.52
N VAL A 550 8.00 15.88 -4.41
CA VAL A 550 6.67 15.78 -5.02
C VAL A 550 5.62 15.66 -3.92
N MET A 551 4.54 16.44 -4.02
CA MET A 551 3.40 16.33 -3.13
C MET A 551 2.25 15.59 -3.80
N ASN A 552 1.66 14.61 -3.13
CA ASN A 552 0.55 13.82 -3.68
C ASN A 552 -0.44 13.33 -2.59
N ASN A 553 -1.54 12.71 -3.01
CA ASN A 553 -2.41 11.97 -2.09
C ASN A 553 -1.82 10.59 -1.79
N HIS A 554 -1.70 10.20 -0.53
CA HIS A 554 -1.24 8.85 -0.17
C HIS A 554 -2.25 7.78 -0.65
N ILE A 555 -1.77 6.59 -1.03
CA ILE A 555 -2.61 5.52 -1.59
C ILE A 555 -3.77 5.14 -0.66
N ILE A 556 -3.53 5.01 0.64
CA ILE A 556 -4.57 4.67 1.64
C ILE A 556 -5.60 5.79 1.82
N LYS A 557 -5.20 7.06 1.58
CA LYS A 557 -6.09 8.23 1.67
C LYS A 557 -6.75 8.53 0.30
N GLY A 558 -6.91 7.50 -0.53
CA GLY A 558 -7.59 7.59 -1.82
C GLY A 558 -6.72 7.96 -3.01
N GLY A 559 -5.41 8.15 -2.84
CA GLY A 559 -4.48 8.42 -3.94
C GLY A 559 -4.50 7.34 -5.03
N HIS A 560 -4.00 7.67 -6.23
CA HIS A 560 -3.85 6.70 -7.31
C HIS A 560 -2.43 6.12 -7.38
N LEU A 561 -2.30 4.84 -7.76
CA LEU A 561 -1.03 4.10 -7.82
C LEU A 561 0.03 4.78 -8.68
N SER A 562 -0.36 5.34 -9.83
CA SER A 562 0.60 5.98 -10.75
C SER A 562 1.29 7.21 -10.16
N ALA A 563 0.69 7.85 -9.14
CA ALA A 563 1.29 8.98 -8.45
C ALA A 563 2.19 8.54 -7.28
N GLN A 564 2.32 7.24 -6.99
CA GLN A 564 3.11 6.72 -5.86
C GLN A 564 4.50 6.21 -6.31
N PRO A 565 5.48 6.14 -5.38
CA PRO A 565 6.79 5.52 -5.65
C PRO A 565 6.72 4.01 -5.90
N MET A 566 5.62 3.37 -5.50
CA MET A 566 5.35 1.96 -5.83
C MET A 566 4.71 1.78 -7.22
N GLY A 567 4.39 2.88 -7.92
CA GLY A 567 3.87 2.89 -9.27
C GLY A 567 4.72 3.72 -10.23
N ALA A 568 4.07 4.36 -11.20
CA ALA A 568 4.73 5.06 -12.31
C ALA A 568 5.70 6.19 -11.92
N LEU A 569 5.55 6.78 -10.73
CA LEU A 569 6.36 7.93 -10.32
C LEU A 569 7.80 7.55 -9.88
N ARG A 570 8.02 6.28 -9.51
CA ARG A 570 9.28 5.76 -8.91
C ARG A 570 10.54 6.25 -9.60
N ASP A 571 10.57 6.17 -10.92
CA ASP A 571 11.78 6.39 -11.72
C ASP A 571 12.06 7.87 -12.03
N TYR A 572 11.14 8.76 -11.64
CA TYR A 572 11.21 10.19 -11.97
C TYR A 572 11.52 11.09 -10.78
N ILE A 573 11.44 10.56 -9.55
CA ILE A 573 11.62 11.32 -8.30
C ILE A 573 12.95 11.02 -7.63
N ALA A 574 13.52 12.03 -6.99
CA ALA A 574 14.78 11.93 -6.26
C ALA A 574 14.61 11.08 -4.99
N ILE A 575 15.74 10.55 -4.52
CA ILE A 575 15.86 10.07 -3.15
C ILE A 575 16.31 11.24 -2.30
N ASP A 576 15.59 11.51 -1.22
CA ASP A 576 15.98 12.48 -0.22
C ASP A 576 17.21 11.94 0.54
N PRO A 577 18.34 12.68 0.55
CA PRO A 577 19.57 12.20 1.19
C PRO A 577 19.47 12.10 2.71
N VAL A 578 18.53 12.81 3.35
CA VAL A 578 18.30 12.73 4.79
C VAL A 578 17.44 11.53 5.13
N THR A 579 16.30 11.35 4.47
CA THR A 579 15.38 10.25 4.81
C THR A 579 15.74 8.92 4.15
N GLU A 580 16.60 8.94 3.12
CA GLU A 580 16.95 7.80 2.26
C GLU A 580 15.72 7.17 1.58
N ARG A 581 14.63 7.92 1.51
CA ARG A 581 13.36 7.56 0.88
C ARG A 581 13.13 8.43 -0.34
N HIS A 582 12.19 8.03 -1.19
CA HIS A 582 11.75 8.90 -2.27
C HIS A 582 11.26 10.24 -1.71
N ALA A 583 11.65 11.35 -2.34
CA ALA A 583 11.30 12.70 -1.94
C ALA A 583 9.80 12.99 -2.19
N ILE A 584 8.95 12.36 -1.38
CA ILE A 584 7.49 12.50 -1.41
C ILE A 584 7.02 13.02 -0.07
N VAL A 585 6.11 13.97 -0.14
CA VAL A 585 5.29 14.42 0.98
C VAL A 585 3.83 14.19 0.62
N ASN A 586 3.04 13.62 1.53
CA ASN A 586 1.63 13.38 1.26
C ASN A 586 0.77 14.54 1.77
N PHE A 587 -0.37 14.79 1.12
CA PHE A 587 -1.36 15.73 1.63
C PHE A 587 -1.91 15.26 2.99
N PRO A 588 -1.92 16.13 4.02
CA PRO A 588 -2.66 15.89 5.24
C PRO A 588 -4.17 15.94 4.95
N VAL A 589 -4.94 15.22 5.75
CA VAL A 589 -6.42 15.20 5.67
C VAL A 589 -7.02 15.79 6.95
N CYS A 590 -8.23 16.33 6.84
CA CYS A 590 -8.93 16.90 7.98
C CYS A 590 -9.23 15.81 9.02
N LYS A 591 -9.01 16.11 10.31
CA LYS A 591 -9.24 15.17 11.42
C LYS A 591 -10.68 14.64 11.45
N ASP A 592 -11.66 15.50 11.20
CA ASP A 592 -13.09 15.16 11.23
C ASP A 592 -13.62 14.67 9.87
N ASN A 593 -12.79 14.71 8.82
CA ASN A 593 -13.13 14.19 7.50
C ASN A 593 -11.86 13.73 6.76
N ILE A 594 -11.55 12.45 6.94
CA ILE A 594 -10.37 11.77 6.41
C ILE A 594 -10.36 11.63 4.88
N TYR A 595 -11.41 12.05 4.18
CA TYR A 595 -11.51 12.05 2.71
C TYR A 595 -11.18 13.43 2.10
N LYS A 596 -11.04 14.47 2.93
CA LYS A 596 -10.82 15.86 2.53
C LYS A 596 -9.42 16.33 2.92
N ILE A 597 -8.73 17.02 2.01
CA ILE A 597 -7.40 17.59 2.29
C ILE A 597 -7.51 18.72 3.31
N ASP A 598 -6.59 18.75 4.28
CA ASP A 598 -6.41 19.87 5.19
C ASP A 598 -5.54 20.94 4.51
N VAL A 599 -6.17 22.05 4.11
CA VAL A 599 -5.51 23.11 3.35
C VAL A 599 -4.43 23.83 4.18
N GLU A 600 -4.66 24.06 5.48
CA GLU A 600 -3.74 24.84 6.29
C GLU A 600 -2.51 24.01 6.68
N GLU A 601 -2.69 22.74 7.03
CA GLU A 601 -1.55 21.84 7.23
C GLU A 601 -0.78 21.59 5.92
N THR A 602 -1.49 21.52 4.78
CA THR A 602 -0.84 21.41 3.47
C THR A 602 0.08 22.60 3.20
N LYS A 603 -0.35 23.82 3.50
CA LYS A 603 0.48 25.04 3.31
C LYS A 603 1.78 24.98 4.09
N LYS A 604 1.76 24.48 5.33
CA LYS A 604 2.96 24.30 6.17
C LYS A 604 3.96 23.34 5.51
N LEU A 605 3.46 22.21 5.00
CA LEU A 605 4.31 21.23 4.31
C LEU A 605 4.85 21.77 2.98
N ILE A 606 4.05 22.54 2.23
CA ILE A 606 4.55 23.20 1.00
C ILE A 606 5.65 24.19 1.34
N ASP A 607 5.51 24.97 2.42
CA ASP A 607 6.53 25.92 2.86
C ASP A 607 7.82 25.22 3.29
N GLN A 608 7.70 24.10 4.00
CA GLN A 608 8.84 23.30 4.46
C GLN A 608 9.57 22.60 3.31
N TYR A 609 8.85 21.88 2.45
CA TYR A 609 9.44 20.97 1.46
C TYR A 609 9.62 21.58 0.07
N LYS A 610 8.97 22.71 -0.22
CA LYS A 610 9.05 23.44 -1.49
C LYS A 610 8.92 22.50 -2.72
N PRO A 611 7.81 21.74 -2.86
CA PRO A 611 7.71 20.69 -3.88
C PRO A 611 7.81 21.24 -5.30
N GLU A 612 8.55 20.54 -6.17
CA GLU A 612 8.66 20.89 -7.59
C GLU A 612 7.40 20.53 -8.38
N LEU A 613 6.68 19.49 -7.92
CA LEU A 613 5.45 18.98 -8.51
C LEU A 613 4.43 18.71 -7.41
N ILE A 614 3.21 19.22 -7.59
CA ILE A 614 2.04 18.87 -6.77
C ILE A 614 1.06 18.11 -7.66
N ILE A 615 0.66 16.90 -7.24
CA ILE A 615 -0.26 16.03 -7.98
C ILE A 615 -1.55 15.86 -7.19
N PHE A 616 -2.62 16.51 -7.64
CA PHE A 616 -3.97 16.18 -7.23
C PHE A 616 -4.43 14.96 -8.03
N GLY A 617 -4.36 13.77 -7.45
CA GLY A 617 -4.75 12.54 -8.14
C GLY A 617 -5.29 11.50 -7.17
N LYS A 618 -6.62 11.30 -7.18
CA LYS A 618 -7.33 10.34 -6.33
C LYS A 618 -8.15 9.37 -7.16
N SER A 619 -8.16 8.12 -6.71
CA SER A 619 -9.10 7.08 -7.15
C SER A 619 -10.41 7.18 -6.36
N MET A 620 -10.31 7.51 -5.07
CA MET A 620 -11.43 7.65 -4.15
C MET A 620 -11.67 9.14 -3.91
N VAL A 621 -12.72 9.68 -4.53
CA VAL A 621 -12.96 11.14 -4.59
C VAL A 621 -14.37 11.43 -4.10
N LEU A 622 -14.50 11.98 -2.90
CA LEU A 622 -15.79 12.48 -2.36
C LEU A 622 -15.89 14.00 -2.36
N HIS A 623 -14.76 14.71 -2.47
CA HIS A 623 -14.67 16.16 -2.35
C HIS A 623 -13.89 16.76 -3.51
N ARG A 624 -14.14 18.05 -3.78
CA ARG A 624 -13.32 18.85 -4.69
C ARG A 624 -11.90 19.01 -4.12
N GLU A 625 -10.91 19.01 -5.00
CA GLU A 625 -9.51 19.23 -4.61
C GLU A 625 -9.22 20.74 -4.44
N PRO A 626 -8.40 21.18 -3.46
CA PRO A 626 -8.19 22.60 -3.15
C PRO A 626 -7.20 23.31 -4.10
N VAL A 627 -7.33 23.10 -5.41
CA VAL A 627 -6.37 23.56 -6.43
C VAL A 627 -6.11 25.07 -6.35
N ALA A 628 -7.17 25.89 -6.31
CA ALA A 628 -7.07 27.35 -6.25
C ALA A 628 -6.37 27.85 -4.99
N ALA A 629 -6.71 27.29 -3.83
CA ALA A 629 -6.12 27.70 -2.55
C ALA A 629 -4.61 27.38 -2.53
N ILE A 630 -4.22 26.22 -3.07
CA ILE A 630 -2.82 25.81 -3.15
C ILE A 630 -2.05 26.62 -4.18
N ARG A 631 -2.60 26.84 -5.38
CA ARG A 631 -2.01 27.72 -6.41
C ARG A 631 -1.73 29.12 -5.84
N GLN A 632 -2.74 29.72 -5.21
CA GLN A 632 -2.61 31.05 -4.61
C GLN A 632 -1.46 31.09 -3.60
N PHE A 633 -1.33 30.07 -2.75
CA PHE A 633 -0.26 30.00 -1.76
C PHE A 633 1.13 29.88 -2.40
N VAL A 634 1.33 28.95 -3.34
CA VAL A 634 2.65 28.78 -3.98
C VAL A 634 3.07 30.03 -4.77
N ASP A 635 2.13 30.74 -5.39
CA ASP A 635 2.39 32.02 -6.06
C ASP A 635 2.80 33.11 -5.08
N GLN A 636 2.06 33.26 -3.99
CA GLN A 636 2.38 34.24 -2.94
C GLN A 636 3.75 34.01 -2.31
N GLN A 637 4.16 32.74 -2.18
CA GLN A 637 5.46 32.36 -1.63
C GLN A 637 6.58 32.35 -2.69
N GLY A 638 6.26 32.59 -3.97
CA GLY A 638 7.24 32.54 -5.07
C GLY A 638 7.88 31.17 -5.28
N ILE A 639 7.17 30.08 -4.96
CA ILE A 639 7.67 28.71 -5.06
C ILE A 639 7.46 28.22 -6.50
N PRO A 640 8.52 27.85 -7.24
CA PRO A 640 8.41 27.42 -8.64
C PRO A 640 7.89 25.98 -8.75
N THR A 641 6.60 25.80 -8.46
CA THR A 641 5.92 24.50 -8.43
C THR A 641 5.03 24.31 -9.65
N THR A 642 5.11 23.12 -10.26
CA THR A 642 4.14 22.69 -11.28
C THR A 642 2.96 22.00 -10.61
N ILE A 643 1.73 22.45 -10.90
CA ILE A 643 0.51 21.80 -10.40
C ILE A 643 -0.10 20.94 -11.50
N MET A 644 -0.23 19.65 -11.19
CA MET A 644 -0.83 18.64 -12.05
C MET A 644 -2.10 18.09 -11.38
N TYR A 645 -3.19 17.97 -12.15
CA TYR A 645 -4.41 17.33 -11.70
C TYR A 645 -4.67 16.08 -12.57
N ASP A 646 -4.48 14.90 -11.98
CA ASP A 646 -4.99 13.65 -12.54
C ASP A 646 -6.49 13.53 -12.24
N MET A 647 -7.30 13.87 -13.24
CA MET A 647 -8.75 13.87 -13.18
C MET A 647 -9.35 12.54 -13.64
N ALA A 648 -8.61 11.42 -13.69
CA ALA A 648 -9.11 10.19 -14.30
C ALA A 648 -10.54 9.78 -13.89
N HIS A 649 -10.87 9.83 -12.60
CA HIS A 649 -12.21 9.49 -12.10
C HIS A 649 -13.26 10.58 -12.35
N VAL A 650 -12.86 11.84 -12.46
CA VAL A 650 -13.75 13.02 -12.51
C VAL A 650 -13.65 13.78 -13.83
N LEU A 651 -13.01 13.20 -14.86
CA LEU A 651 -12.76 13.83 -16.15
C LEU A 651 -14.06 14.21 -16.86
N GLY A 652 -15.09 13.35 -16.75
CA GLY A 652 -16.42 13.62 -17.29
C GLY A 652 -17.16 14.74 -16.57
N LEU A 653 -16.66 15.17 -15.41
CA LEU A 653 -17.22 16.21 -14.55
C LEU A 653 -16.45 17.53 -14.64
N VAL A 654 -15.47 17.65 -15.53
CA VAL A 654 -14.78 18.92 -15.81
C VAL A 654 -15.81 19.95 -16.24
N GLY A 655 -15.96 21.01 -15.46
CA GLY A 655 -16.98 22.02 -15.72
C GLY A 655 -17.55 22.65 -14.45
N PRO A 656 -18.57 23.51 -14.59
CA PRO A 656 -19.09 24.34 -13.51
C PRO A 656 -19.79 23.55 -12.39
N TYR A 657 -20.22 22.31 -12.64
CA TYR A 657 -20.94 21.49 -11.68
C TYR A 657 -20.03 20.78 -10.67
N PHE A 658 -18.76 20.57 -11.00
CA PHE A 658 -17.78 19.95 -10.10
C PHE A 658 -16.51 20.77 -9.98
N GLN A 659 -15.64 20.80 -10.99
CA GLN A 659 -14.35 21.47 -10.87
C GLN A 659 -13.79 21.96 -12.20
N GLN A 660 -13.17 23.15 -12.20
CA GLN A 660 -12.60 23.81 -13.38
C GLN A 660 -11.08 23.96 -13.20
N PRO A 661 -10.29 22.90 -13.44
CA PRO A 661 -8.89 22.78 -13.00
C PRO A 661 -7.99 23.92 -13.51
N PHE A 662 -8.13 24.32 -14.78
CA PHE A 662 -7.30 25.38 -15.37
C PHE A 662 -7.65 26.78 -14.83
N GLN A 663 -8.92 27.06 -14.56
CA GLN A 663 -9.34 28.32 -13.92
C GLN A 663 -8.88 28.40 -12.46
N GLU A 664 -8.79 27.25 -11.80
CA GLU A 664 -8.29 27.11 -10.44
C GLU A 664 -6.75 27.06 -10.36
N GLY A 665 -6.05 27.00 -11.50
CA GLY A 665 -4.60 27.15 -11.57
C GLY A 665 -3.78 25.85 -11.64
N ALA A 666 -4.41 24.71 -11.97
CA ALA A 666 -3.66 23.57 -12.48
C ALA A 666 -3.02 23.91 -13.83
N GLU A 667 -1.80 23.45 -14.05
CA GLU A 667 -1.07 23.71 -15.30
C GLU A 667 -1.17 22.53 -16.27
N ILE A 668 -1.27 21.32 -15.72
CA ILE A 668 -1.37 20.07 -16.46
C ILE A 668 -2.58 19.30 -15.91
N VAL A 669 -3.45 18.83 -16.81
CA VAL A 669 -4.51 17.88 -16.50
C VAL A 669 -4.19 16.58 -17.20
N THR A 670 -4.21 15.47 -16.47
CA THR A 670 -4.18 14.13 -17.06
C THR A 670 -5.47 13.40 -16.73
N GLY A 671 -5.78 12.35 -17.47
CA GLY A 671 -6.97 11.57 -17.16
C GLY A 671 -7.13 10.30 -17.98
N SER A 672 -8.21 9.59 -17.66
CA SER A 672 -8.69 8.41 -18.36
C SER A 672 -9.99 8.75 -19.07
N THR A 673 -10.15 8.31 -20.31
CA THR A 673 -11.31 8.66 -21.15
C THR A 673 -12.44 7.62 -21.10
N HIS A 674 -12.52 6.79 -20.04
CA HIS A 674 -13.44 5.64 -19.96
C HIS A 674 -14.15 5.49 -18.60
N LYS A 675 -14.11 6.52 -17.78
CA LYS A 675 -14.72 6.53 -16.43
C LYS A 675 -15.98 7.41 -16.45
N THR A 676 -15.98 8.53 -15.73
CA THR A 676 -17.03 9.55 -15.88
C THR A 676 -17.05 10.16 -17.27
N PHE A 677 -15.90 10.29 -17.94
CA PHE A 677 -15.86 10.51 -19.38
C PHE A 677 -16.11 9.16 -20.07
N PHE A 678 -17.23 9.02 -20.77
CA PHE A 678 -17.75 7.72 -21.25
C PHE A 678 -17.23 7.30 -22.63
N GLY A 679 -15.94 7.53 -22.89
CA GLY A 679 -15.26 7.10 -24.10
C GLY A 679 -14.56 5.73 -23.96
N PRO A 680 -13.75 5.34 -24.96
CA PRO A 680 -12.99 4.10 -24.91
C PRO A 680 -11.78 4.18 -23.97
N GLN A 681 -11.21 3.03 -23.62
CA GLN A 681 -10.04 2.94 -22.74
C GLN A 681 -8.79 3.59 -23.35
N ARG A 682 -8.58 4.87 -23.05
CA ARG A 682 -7.40 5.66 -23.41
C ARG A 682 -7.01 6.62 -22.29
N GLY A 683 -5.94 7.37 -22.52
CA GLY A 683 -5.53 8.49 -21.67
C GLY A 683 -5.68 9.84 -22.39
N VAL A 684 -5.42 10.91 -21.66
CA VAL A 684 -5.32 12.27 -22.21
C VAL A 684 -4.38 13.12 -21.36
N ILE A 685 -3.69 14.06 -21.99
CA ILE A 685 -2.90 15.10 -21.32
C ILE A 685 -3.32 16.45 -21.90
N ALA A 686 -3.78 17.37 -21.07
CA ALA A 686 -4.16 18.72 -21.46
C ALA A 686 -3.35 19.76 -20.68
N VAL A 687 -3.06 20.89 -21.31
CA VAL A 687 -2.35 22.02 -20.70
C VAL A 687 -3.00 23.35 -21.12
N ASN A 688 -2.73 24.41 -20.36
CA ASN A 688 -3.21 25.76 -20.68
C ASN A 688 -2.07 26.76 -20.96
N TYR A 689 -0.92 26.27 -21.41
CA TYR A 689 0.23 27.11 -21.76
C TYR A 689 -0.01 27.86 -23.08
N GLN A 690 0.33 29.15 -23.13
CA GLN A 690 0.31 29.96 -24.35
C GLN A 690 1.62 29.81 -25.13
N LYS A 691 1.61 29.97 -26.46
CA LYS A 691 2.80 29.78 -27.32
C LYS A 691 3.99 30.67 -26.95
N GLU A 692 3.70 31.85 -26.41
CA GLU A 692 4.68 32.85 -26.02
C GLU A 692 5.29 32.58 -24.64
N GLU A 693 4.68 31.67 -23.86
CA GLU A 693 5.15 31.32 -22.52
C GLU A 693 6.33 30.34 -22.57
N LEU A 694 7.24 30.48 -21.61
CA LEU A 694 8.40 29.59 -21.47
C LEU A 694 7.96 28.11 -21.36
N LYS A 695 6.88 27.82 -20.65
CA LYS A 695 6.38 26.45 -20.44
C LYS A 695 5.70 25.85 -21.67
N TYR A 696 5.50 26.59 -22.76
CA TYR A 696 5.08 25.96 -24.03
C TYR A 696 6.10 24.93 -24.53
N GLY A 697 7.40 25.15 -24.25
CA GLY A 697 8.43 24.15 -24.54
C GLY A 697 8.26 22.83 -23.74
N LEU A 698 7.64 22.87 -22.56
CA LEU A 698 7.27 21.67 -21.81
C LEU A 698 6.12 20.93 -22.50
N TRP A 699 5.12 21.65 -23.04
CA TRP A 699 4.08 21.05 -23.87
C TRP A 699 4.66 20.32 -25.07
N GLU A 700 5.56 20.94 -25.83
CA GLU A 700 6.21 20.26 -26.96
C GLU A 700 6.97 19.00 -26.52
N THR A 701 7.55 19.01 -25.32
CA THR A 701 8.19 17.82 -24.75
C THR A 701 7.17 16.75 -24.37
N ILE A 702 6.03 17.12 -23.77
CA ILE A 702 4.92 16.21 -23.48
C ILE A 702 4.47 15.51 -24.77
N GLU A 703 4.23 16.28 -25.83
CA GLU A 703 3.83 15.74 -27.14
C GLU A 703 4.85 14.70 -27.65
N ARG A 704 6.13 15.07 -27.71
CA ARG A 704 7.21 14.16 -28.16
C ARG A 704 7.35 12.92 -27.29
N ARG A 705 7.16 13.04 -25.97
CA ARG A 705 7.27 11.93 -25.01
C ARG A 705 6.06 11.01 -25.10
N ALA A 706 4.87 11.54 -25.33
CA ALA A 706 3.68 10.74 -25.59
C ALA A 706 3.83 9.98 -26.92
N PHE A 707 4.14 10.70 -28.00
CA PHE A 707 4.28 10.12 -29.33
C PHE A 707 5.31 10.87 -30.19
N PRO A 708 6.23 10.15 -30.86
CA PRO A 708 6.42 8.69 -30.88
C PRO A 708 7.18 8.14 -29.65
N GLY A 709 7.36 8.94 -28.59
CA GLY A 709 8.23 8.58 -27.47
C GLY A 709 7.77 7.38 -26.63
N SER A 710 6.46 7.16 -26.48
CA SER A 710 5.92 6.10 -25.62
C SER A 710 5.12 5.03 -26.36
N VAL A 711 4.70 5.28 -27.60
CA VAL A 711 4.02 4.32 -28.48
C VAL A 711 4.49 4.47 -29.92
N SER A 712 4.59 3.34 -30.63
CA SER A 712 4.86 3.33 -32.08
C SER A 712 3.57 3.46 -32.91
N ASN A 713 2.46 2.92 -32.40
CA ASN A 713 1.11 3.14 -32.94
C ASN A 713 0.16 3.42 -31.78
N HIS A 714 -0.78 4.34 -31.94
CA HIS A 714 -1.59 4.87 -30.84
C HIS A 714 -3.05 4.38 -30.89
N HIS A 715 -3.25 3.13 -31.32
CA HIS A 715 -4.53 2.39 -31.34
C HIS A 715 -5.66 3.15 -32.07
N LEU A 716 -5.61 3.18 -33.39
CA LEU A 716 -6.42 4.11 -34.19
C LEU A 716 -7.94 3.85 -34.11
N GLY A 717 -8.36 2.59 -33.92
CA GLY A 717 -9.77 2.24 -33.70
C GLY A 717 -10.35 2.92 -32.47
N THR A 718 -9.70 2.77 -31.30
CA THR A 718 -10.17 3.43 -30.08
C THR A 718 -9.98 4.95 -30.13
N GLN A 719 -9.07 5.48 -30.94
CA GLN A 719 -8.96 6.92 -31.15
C GLN A 719 -10.16 7.47 -31.93
N LEU A 720 -10.59 6.76 -32.97
CA LEU A 720 -11.81 7.09 -33.70
C LEU A 720 -13.06 7.00 -32.82
N GLY A 721 -13.15 5.96 -31.99
CA GLY A 721 -14.20 5.86 -30.97
C GLY A 721 -14.16 7.02 -29.96
N LEU A 722 -12.96 7.48 -29.57
CA LEU A 722 -12.81 8.61 -28.67
C LEU A 722 -13.27 9.92 -29.31
N LEU A 723 -13.09 10.12 -30.62
CA LEU A 723 -13.66 11.26 -31.33
C LEU A 723 -15.19 11.29 -31.22
N MET A 724 -15.86 10.15 -31.44
CA MET A 724 -17.31 10.06 -31.26
C MET A 724 -17.72 10.36 -29.82
N ALA A 725 -17.03 9.79 -28.84
CA ALA A 725 -17.30 10.07 -27.43
C ALA A 725 -17.08 11.55 -27.07
N ALA A 726 -16.11 12.23 -27.68
CA ALA A 726 -15.89 13.66 -27.48
C ALA A 726 -17.05 14.50 -28.02
N TYR A 727 -17.61 14.16 -29.19
CA TYR A 727 -18.83 14.79 -29.69
C TYR A 727 -20.02 14.61 -28.75
N GLU A 728 -20.24 13.38 -28.26
CA GLU A 728 -21.31 13.09 -27.30
C GLU A 728 -21.08 13.87 -25.99
N MET A 729 -19.86 13.87 -25.45
CA MET A 729 -19.54 14.61 -24.23
C MET A 729 -19.78 16.11 -24.40
N ASN A 730 -19.33 16.74 -25.49
CA ASN A 730 -19.57 18.16 -25.72
C ASN A 730 -21.06 18.49 -25.90
N GLN A 731 -21.84 17.58 -26.50
CA GLN A 731 -23.28 17.75 -26.67
C GLN A 731 -24.05 17.64 -25.35
N PHE A 732 -23.66 16.70 -24.47
CA PHE A 732 -24.48 16.28 -23.34
C PHE A 732 -23.92 16.66 -21.96
N LYS A 733 -22.69 17.18 -21.86
CA LYS A 733 -22.00 17.42 -20.58
C LYS A 733 -22.81 18.18 -19.55
N ASP A 734 -23.51 19.24 -19.93
CA ASP A 734 -24.18 20.11 -18.95
C ASP A 734 -25.29 19.37 -18.18
N GLU A 735 -26.08 18.56 -18.89
CA GLU A 735 -27.12 17.74 -18.28
C GLU A 735 -26.53 16.53 -17.56
N TYR A 736 -25.61 15.81 -18.23
CA TYR A 736 -24.96 14.63 -17.68
C TYR A 736 -24.26 14.94 -16.34
N GLN A 737 -23.40 15.97 -16.29
CA GLN A 737 -22.63 16.34 -15.11
C GLN A 737 -23.55 16.67 -13.92
N LYS A 738 -24.58 17.47 -14.17
CA LYS A 738 -25.58 17.83 -13.16
C LYS A 738 -26.29 16.59 -12.62
N ASN A 739 -26.73 15.69 -13.50
CA ASN A 739 -27.45 14.48 -13.11
C ASN A 739 -26.56 13.52 -12.34
N ILE A 740 -25.30 13.33 -12.74
CA ILE A 740 -24.34 12.48 -12.02
C ILE A 740 -24.15 12.94 -10.57
N VAL A 741 -23.87 14.23 -10.34
CA VAL A 741 -23.65 14.76 -8.99
C VAL A 741 -24.93 14.64 -8.15
N ASN A 742 -26.09 15.00 -8.72
CA ASN A 742 -27.37 14.91 -8.02
C ASN A 742 -27.76 13.46 -7.67
N ASN A 743 -27.55 12.53 -8.60
CA ASN A 743 -27.85 11.11 -8.40
C ASN A 743 -26.94 10.50 -7.32
N ALA A 744 -25.65 10.83 -7.31
CA ALA A 744 -24.72 10.33 -6.28
C ALA A 744 -25.13 10.81 -4.88
N LYS A 745 -25.48 12.10 -4.75
CA LYS A 745 -26.00 12.67 -3.50
C LYS A 745 -27.30 12.03 -3.05
N SER A 746 -28.23 11.80 -4.00
CA SER A 746 -29.50 11.14 -3.69
C SER A 746 -29.28 9.70 -3.25
N PHE A 747 -28.44 8.96 -3.98
CA PHE A 747 -28.13 7.57 -3.69
C PHE A 747 -27.47 7.41 -2.32
N ALA A 748 -26.50 8.28 -1.98
CA ALA A 748 -25.89 8.31 -0.65
C ALA A 748 -26.94 8.49 0.46
N LYS A 749 -27.86 9.44 0.30
CA LYS A 749 -28.94 9.65 1.28
C LYS A 749 -29.90 8.47 1.38
N SER A 750 -30.27 7.87 0.26
CA SER A 750 -31.14 6.69 0.23
C SER A 750 -30.49 5.48 0.90
N LEU A 751 -29.21 5.21 0.63
CA LEU A 751 -28.46 4.14 1.31
C LEU A 751 -28.47 4.35 2.83
N LYS A 752 -28.23 5.59 3.29
CA LYS A 752 -28.30 5.91 4.73
C LYS A 752 -29.72 5.74 5.28
N ALA A 753 -30.75 6.18 4.55
CA ALA A 753 -32.15 6.03 4.95
C ALA A 753 -32.59 4.56 5.05
N HIS A 754 -32.00 3.67 4.25
CA HIS A 754 -32.21 2.22 4.31
C HIS A 754 -31.33 1.49 5.36
N GLY A 755 -30.53 2.24 6.14
CA GLY A 755 -29.78 1.73 7.29
C GLY A 755 -28.32 1.35 7.02
N LEU A 756 -27.77 1.67 5.85
CA LEU A 756 -26.35 1.46 5.55
C LEU A 756 -25.48 2.59 6.11
N GLU A 757 -24.25 2.28 6.49
CA GLU A 757 -23.29 3.26 7.00
C GLU A 757 -22.54 3.95 5.84
N VAL A 758 -22.97 5.16 5.49
CA VAL A 758 -22.43 5.93 4.37
C VAL A 758 -21.32 6.87 4.86
N ALA A 759 -20.14 6.78 4.25
CA ALA A 759 -19.01 7.65 4.55
C ALA A 759 -19.09 8.99 3.80
N GLY A 760 -18.51 10.04 4.38
CA GLY A 760 -18.55 11.40 3.85
C GLY A 760 -19.21 12.37 4.82
N ASP A 761 -19.35 13.63 4.41
CA ASP A 761 -19.91 14.70 5.24
C ASP A 761 -21.43 14.83 5.03
N PRO A 762 -22.30 14.53 6.01
CA PRO A 762 -23.74 14.69 5.85
C PRO A 762 -24.16 16.12 5.46
N ALA A 763 -23.39 17.15 5.83
CA ALA A 763 -23.69 18.54 5.52
C ALA A 763 -23.58 18.87 4.02
N ASN A 764 -22.85 18.05 3.25
CA ASN A 764 -22.76 18.19 1.79
C ASN A 764 -23.45 17.06 1.02
N ASP A 765 -24.36 16.32 1.67
CA ASP A 765 -24.99 15.10 1.16
C ASP A 765 -23.98 13.97 0.89
N TYR A 766 -22.95 13.86 1.72
CA TYR A 766 -21.88 12.84 1.73
C TYR A 766 -20.86 12.91 0.59
N THR A 767 -21.23 13.41 -0.59
CA THR A 767 -20.37 13.43 -1.77
C THR A 767 -20.61 14.66 -2.64
N GLU A 768 -19.55 15.15 -3.28
CA GLU A 768 -19.58 16.22 -4.29
C GLU A 768 -19.26 15.69 -5.70
N THR A 769 -19.15 14.36 -5.86
CA THR A 769 -18.69 13.70 -7.09
C THR A 769 -19.72 12.68 -7.59
N HIS A 770 -19.29 11.72 -8.42
CA HIS A 770 -20.09 10.58 -8.84
C HIS A 770 -20.02 9.37 -7.89
N GLN A 771 -19.19 9.43 -6.84
CA GLN A 771 -18.90 8.28 -5.98
C GLN A 771 -19.66 8.32 -4.66
N VAL A 772 -19.98 7.14 -4.15
CA VAL A 772 -20.55 6.91 -2.81
C VAL A 772 -19.78 5.78 -2.14
N ILE A 773 -19.53 5.90 -0.84
CA ILE A 773 -18.80 4.87 -0.07
C ILE A 773 -19.70 4.39 1.06
N VAL A 774 -19.85 3.08 1.19
CA VAL A 774 -20.58 2.43 2.28
C VAL A 774 -19.62 1.54 3.07
N SER A 775 -19.54 1.74 4.38
CA SER A 775 -18.85 0.80 5.26
C SER A 775 -19.73 -0.44 5.50
N VAL A 776 -19.12 -1.61 5.40
CA VAL A 776 -19.77 -2.92 5.59
C VAL A 776 -19.14 -3.73 6.72
N GLY A 777 -18.17 -3.17 7.44
CA GLY A 777 -17.44 -3.83 8.51
C GLY A 777 -16.03 -4.23 8.08
N TYR A 778 -15.07 -4.10 8.99
CA TYR A 778 -13.65 -4.32 8.73
C TYR A 778 -13.38 -5.74 8.17
N GLY A 779 -12.76 -5.83 7.00
CA GLY A 779 -12.44 -7.10 6.32
C GLY A 779 -13.60 -7.78 5.59
N GLU A 780 -14.83 -7.25 5.69
CA GLU A 780 -16.03 -7.84 5.08
C GLU A 780 -16.26 -7.39 3.63
N GLY A 781 -15.54 -6.36 3.17
CA GLY A 781 -15.69 -5.78 1.83
C GLY A 781 -15.70 -6.82 0.68
N PRO A 782 -14.72 -7.74 0.61
CA PRO A 782 -14.66 -8.75 -0.46
C PRO A 782 -15.85 -9.73 -0.44
N GLU A 783 -16.28 -10.22 0.73
CA GLU A 783 -17.42 -11.13 0.85
C GLU A 783 -18.72 -10.44 0.40
N VAL A 784 -18.94 -9.21 0.87
CA VAL A 784 -20.16 -8.48 0.53
C VAL A 784 -20.19 -8.11 -0.95
N ALA A 785 -19.04 -7.76 -1.55
CA ALA A 785 -18.94 -7.48 -2.98
C ALA A 785 -19.22 -8.73 -3.84
N GLU A 786 -18.66 -9.89 -3.47
CA GLU A 786 -18.94 -11.17 -4.14
C GLU A 786 -20.42 -11.54 -4.03
N ARG A 787 -21.02 -11.38 -2.85
CA ARG A 787 -22.44 -11.63 -2.64
C ARG A 787 -23.32 -10.72 -3.50
N LEU A 788 -22.97 -9.44 -3.61
CA LEU A 788 -23.66 -8.52 -4.52
C LEU A 788 -23.49 -8.94 -5.98
N GLU A 789 -22.29 -9.36 -6.41
CA GLU A 789 -22.03 -9.82 -7.78
C GLU A 789 -22.85 -11.06 -8.14
N GLN A 790 -22.94 -12.04 -7.23
CA GLN A 790 -23.83 -13.21 -7.36
C GLN A 790 -25.31 -12.83 -7.50
N ASN A 791 -25.68 -11.62 -7.03
CA ASN A 791 -27.01 -11.04 -7.13
C ASN A 791 -27.12 -9.98 -8.25
N ASN A 792 -26.20 -10.01 -9.24
CA ASN A 792 -26.17 -9.12 -10.39
C ASN A 792 -25.95 -7.62 -10.07
N ILE A 793 -25.33 -7.30 -8.93
CA ILE A 793 -24.91 -5.93 -8.59
C ILE A 793 -23.40 -5.93 -8.45
N ILE A 794 -22.68 -5.25 -9.33
CA ILE A 794 -21.21 -5.16 -9.21
C ILE A 794 -20.78 -3.83 -8.60
N VAL A 795 -19.87 -3.93 -7.63
CA VAL A 795 -19.28 -2.83 -6.88
C VAL A 795 -17.77 -3.04 -6.80
N ASN A 796 -17.04 -2.08 -6.24
CA ASN A 796 -15.63 -2.25 -5.91
C ASN A 796 -15.47 -2.24 -4.40
N TYR A 797 -15.00 -3.32 -3.78
CA TYR A 797 -14.55 -3.24 -2.39
C TYR A 797 -13.28 -2.37 -2.30
N GLN A 798 -13.16 -1.62 -1.22
CA GLN A 798 -12.15 -0.56 -1.08
C GLN A 798 -11.75 -0.44 0.38
N ALA A 799 -10.43 -0.40 0.64
CA ALA A 799 -9.94 -0.08 1.97
C ALA A 799 -10.22 1.38 2.31
N THR A 800 -10.73 1.64 3.51
CA THR A 800 -10.91 3.00 4.04
C THR A 800 -9.56 3.61 4.44
N PRO A 801 -9.48 4.94 4.63
CA PRO A 801 -8.26 5.61 5.08
C PRO A 801 -7.68 5.15 6.44
N GLU A 802 -8.44 4.35 7.19
CA GLU A 802 -8.07 3.81 8.50
C GLU A 802 -7.66 2.34 8.44
N GLU A 803 -7.74 1.71 7.27
CA GLU A 803 -7.45 0.29 7.05
C GLU A 803 -6.08 0.08 6.41
N GLU A 804 -5.48 -1.07 6.70
CA GLU A 804 -4.11 -1.43 6.33
C GLU A 804 -3.94 -1.74 4.83
N GLY A 805 -5.02 -2.11 4.12
CA GLY A 805 -4.96 -2.43 2.69
C GLY A 805 -6.22 -3.12 2.15
N PHE A 806 -6.20 -3.47 0.86
CA PHE A 806 -7.36 -4.03 0.13
C PHE A 806 -7.94 -5.31 0.72
N THR A 807 -7.10 -6.19 1.27
CA THR A 807 -7.51 -7.45 1.90
C THR A 807 -8.24 -7.25 3.23
N ALA A 808 -8.01 -6.12 3.90
CA ALA A 808 -8.73 -5.69 5.09
C ALA A 808 -9.85 -4.68 4.77
N SER A 809 -10.24 -4.57 3.50
CA SER A 809 -11.23 -3.58 3.08
C SER A 809 -12.56 -3.77 3.82
N GLY A 810 -13.01 -2.71 4.47
CA GLY A 810 -14.27 -2.67 5.20
C GLY A 810 -15.32 -1.79 4.56
N ALA A 811 -15.14 -1.43 3.29
CA ALA A 811 -16.07 -0.59 2.56
C ALA A 811 -16.28 -1.03 1.10
N LEU A 812 -17.42 -0.63 0.56
CA LEU A 812 -17.79 -0.69 -0.83
C LEU A 812 -17.73 0.72 -1.42
N ARG A 813 -16.97 0.88 -2.50
CA ARG A 813 -16.90 2.09 -3.30
C ARG A 813 -17.75 1.91 -4.54
N MET A 814 -18.75 2.78 -4.67
CA MET A 814 -19.75 2.75 -5.72
C MET A 814 -19.72 4.04 -6.53
N GLY A 815 -20.21 3.99 -7.77
CA GLY A 815 -20.43 5.16 -8.60
C GLY A 815 -21.71 5.05 -9.42
N VAL A 816 -22.34 6.19 -9.69
CA VAL A 816 -23.65 6.26 -10.35
C VAL A 816 -23.58 6.43 -11.87
N SER A 817 -22.37 6.53 -12.43
CA SER A 817 -22.11 6.97 -13.80
C SER A 817 -22.81 6.11 -14.85
N GLU A 818 -22.54 4.81 -14.86
CA GLU A 818 -23.11 3.90 -15.86
C GLU A 818 -24.63 3.86 -15.77
N MET A 819 -25.19 3.67 -14.57
CA MET A 819 -26.64 3.54 -14.42
C MET A 819 -27.39 4.83 -14.69
N THR A 820 -26.80 5.99 -14.46
CA THR A 820 -27.39 7.27 -14.88
C THR A 820 -27.50 7.33 -16.40
N ARG A 821 -26.54 6.77 -17.16
CA ARG A 821 -26.66 6.66 -18.62
C ARG A 821 -27.74 5.69 -19.06
N PHE A 822 -28.12 4.73 -18.22
CA PHE A 822 -29.28 3.86 -18.47
C PHE A 822 -30.61 4.40 -17.91
N GLY A 823 -30.62 5.66 -17.46
CA GLY A 823 -31.85 6.36 -17.06
C GLY A 823 -32.18 6.27 -15.58
N PHE A 824 -31.28 5.76 -14.73
CA PHE A 824 -31.50 5.84 -13.28
C PHE A 824 -31.46 7.29 -12.81
N GLY A 825 -32.54 7.72 -12.15
CA GLY A 825 -32.64 8.98 -11.42
C GLY A 825 -32.74 8.76 -9.91
N PRO A 826 -33.10 9.80 -9.15
CA PRO A 826 -33.23 9.73 -7.68
C PRO A 826 -34.14 8.60 -7.18
N ALA A 827 -35.28 8.36 -7.84
CA ALA A 827 -36.24 7.33 -7.43
C ALA A 827 -35.70 5.91 -7.69
N GLU A 828 -35.01 5.70 -8.80
CA GLU A 828 -34.40 4.42 -9.14
C GLU A 828 -33.25 4.08 -8.20
N PHE A 829 -32.41 5.06 -7.85
CA PHE A 829 -31.35 4.88 -6.87
C PHE A 829 -31.88 4.65 -5.45
N ASP A 830 -33.02 5.23 -5.09
CA ASP A 830 -33.70 4.94 -3.82
C ASP A 830 -34.16 3.48 -3.75
N ARG A 831 -34.85 3.01 -4.79
CA ARG A 831 -35.25 1.60 -4.90
C ARG A 831 -34.04 0.66 -4.86
N LEU A 832 -32.97 0.98 -5.61
CA LEU A 832 -31.74 0.21 -5.60
C LEU A 832 -31.11 0.16 -4.20
N ALA A 833 -31.08 1.28 -3.48
CA ALA A 833 -30.56 1.32 -2.11
C ALA A 833 -31.32 0.38 -1.17
N GLY A 834 -32.64 0.27 -1.32
CA GLY A 834 -33.46 -0.71 -0.60
C GLY A 834 -33.09 -2.16 -0.90
N ILE A 835 -32.95 -2.50 -2.20
CA ILE A 835 -32.53 -3.85 -2.65
C ILE A 835 -31.13 -4.19 -2.13
N MET A 836 -30.20 -3.23 -2.20
CA MET A 836 -28.85 -3.41 -1.68
C MET A 836 -28.85 -3.58 -0.17
N ALA A 837 -29.65 -2.83 0.59
CA ALA A 837 -29.76 -3.01 2.03
C ALA A 837 -30.33 -4.39 2.40
N ASP A 838 -31.28 -4.92 1.62
CA ASP A 838 -31.77 -6.29 1.75
C ASP A 838 -30.65 -7.34 1.55
N CYS A 839 -29.84 -7.18 0.50
CA CYS A 839 -28.71 -8.08 0.24
C CYS A 839 -27.61 -7.95 1.31
N ILE A 840 -27.23 -6.71 1.65
CA ILE A 840 -26.08 -6.42 2.53
C ILE A 840 -26.41 -6.72 4.00
N LEU A 841 -27.54 -6.24 4.51
CA LEU A 841 -27.88 -6.32 5.93
C LEU A 841 -28.67 -7.57 6.31
N ARG A 842 -29.38 -8.17 5.34
CA ARG A 842 -30.32 -9.28 5.59
C ARG A 842 -29.96 -10.56 4.85
N CYS A 843 -28.87 -10.57 4.08
CA CYS A 843 -28.42 -11.70 3.26
C CYS A 843 -29.52 -12.27 2.35
N LYS A 844 -30.44 -11.41 1.88
CA LYS A 844 -31.54 -11.81 1.00
C LYS A 844 -31.00 -12.02 -0.42
N ASP A 845 -31.37 -13.13 -1.05
CA ASP A 845 -31.22 -13.31 -2.51
C ASP A 845 -32.18 -12.35 -3.22
N VAL A 846 -31.60 -11.40 -3.94
CA VAL A 846 -32.28 -10.35 -4.70
C VAL A 846 -32.07 -10.50 -6.21
N THR A 847 -31.50 -11.60 -6.69
CA THR A 847 -31.14 -11.82 -8.11
C THR A 847 -32.30 -11.53 -9.06
N GLN A 848 -33.48 -12.12 -8.80
CA GLN A 848 -34.67 -11.93 -9.64
C GLN A 848 -35.22 -10.50 -9.58
N GLU A 849 -35.13 -9.85 -8.41
CA GLU A 849 -35.57 -8.47 -8.21
C GLU A 849 -34.68 -7.49 -8.97
N VAL A 850 -33.37 -7.73 -8.95
CA VAL A 850 -32.36 -6.96 -9.69
C VAL A 850 -32.53 -7.14 -11.20
N GLU A 851 -32.68 -8.36 -11.71
CA GLU A 851 -32.90 -8.60 -13.15
C GLU A 851 -34.20 -7.96 -13.64
N ALA A 852 -35.29 -8.12 -12.88
CA ALA A 852 -36.58 -7.50 -13.20
C ALA A 852 -36.51 -5.98 -13.17
N PHE A 853 -35.68 -5.39 -12.30
CA PHE A 853 -35.47 -3.95 -12.27
C PHE A 853 -34.58 -3.49 -13.41
N ARG A 854 -33.43 -4.13 -13.63
CA ARG A 854 -32.46 -3.79 -14.67
C ARG A 854 -33.04 -3.89 -16.09
N SER A 855 -33.89 -4.88 -16.36
CA SER A 855 -34.53 -5.10 -17.66
C SER A 855 -35.46 -3.96 -18.11
N GLN A 856 -35.88 -3.08 -17.18
CA GLN A 856 -36.70 -1.90 -17.50
C GLN A 856 -35.87 -0.72 -18.01
N TYR A 857 -34.54 -0.77 -17.91
CA TYR A 857 -33.63 0.36 -18.14
C TYR A 857 -32.51 0.01 -19.14
N THR A 858 -32.80 -0.71 -20.22
CA THR A 858 -31.77 -1.16 -21.20
C THR A 858 -31.41 -0.11 -22.25
N GLN A 859 -32.19 0.96 -22.37
CA GLN A 859 -31.90 2.05 -23.31
C GLN A 859 -30.83 2.99 -22.74
N MET A 860 -29.82 3.29 -23.55
CA MET A 860 -28.74 4.20 -23.19
C MET A 860 -29.09 5.65 -23.58
N HIS A 861 -28.75 6.58 -22.69
CA HIS A 861 -28.88 8.03 -22.83
C HIS A 861 -27.49 8.69 -22.94
N TYR A 862 -27.49 9.99 -23.22
CA TYR A 862 -26.28 10.80 -23.47
C TYR A 862 -25.42 10.21 -24.61
N CYS A 863 -26.10 9.80 -25.68
CA CYS A 863 -25.52 9.37 -26.94
C CYS A 863 -26.44 9.81 -28.08
N PHE A 864 -25.93 9.80 -29.32
CA PHE A 864 -26.75 10.12 -30.48
C PHE A 864 -27.64 8.93 -30.88
N ASP A 865 -28.95 9.07 -30.73
CA ASP A 865 -29.96 8.03 -30.96
C ASP A 865 -31.03 8.46 -31.97
N GLN A 866 -30.84 9.60 -32.65
CA GLN A 866 -31.77 10.07 -33.66
C GLN A 866 -31.81 9.10 -34.86
N GLN A 867 -32.97 9.00 -35.52
CA GLN A 867 -33.21 8.07 -36.63
C GLN A 867 -32.08 8.06 -37.69
N GLN A 868 -31.61 9.24 -38.10
CA GLN A 868 -30.53 9.37 -39.08
C GLN A 868 -29.20 8.77 -38.59
N MET A 869 -28.89 8.88 -37.29
CA MET A 869 -27.70 8.26 -36.70
C MET A 869 -27.85 6.74 -36.69
N LEU A 870 -29.01 6.22 -36.31
CA LEU A 870 -29.28 4.78 -36.29
C LEU A 870 -29.13 4.15 -37.68
N GLU A 871 -29.72 4.78 -38.70
CA GLU A 871 -29.58 4.36 -40.10
C GLU A 871 -28.12 4.37 -40.57
N ALA A 872 -27.35 5.39 -40.18
CA ALA A 872 -25.92 5.46 -40.50
C ALA A 872 -25.11 4.36 -39.82
N LEU A 873 -25.43 4.03 -38.56
CA LEU A 873 -24.77 2.95 -37.81
C LEU A 873 -25.09 1.57 -38.36
N GLU A 874 -26.33 1.33 -38.78
CA GLU A 874 -26.74 0.09 -39.44
C GLU A 874 -26.02 -0.10 -40.78
N ALA A 875 -26.06 0.93 -41.63
CA ALA A 875 -25.33 0.91 -42.90
C ALA A 875 -23.82 0.73 -42.69
N PHE A 876 -23.25 1.30 -41.63
CA PHE A 876 -21.84 1.10 -41.30
C PHE A 876 -21.55 -0.32 -40.82
N GLY A 877 -22.36 -0.87 -39.92
CA GLY A 877 -22.28 -2.26 -39.43
C GLY A 877 -22.27 -3.26 -40.57
N GLU A 878 -23.24 -3.16 -41.48
CA GLU A 878 -23.33 -4.01 -42.67
C GLU A 878 -22.05 -3.95 -43.53
N LYS A 879 -21.43 -2.77 -43.66
CA LYS A 879 -20.20 -2.59 -44.45
C LYS A 879 -18.96 -3.19 -43.79
N ILE A 880 -18.90 -3.24 -42.46
CA ILE A 880 -17.78 -3.84 -41.71
C ILE A 880 -18.02 -5.30 -41.34
N GLY A 881 -19.17 -5.86 -41.72
CA GLY A 881 -19.51 -7.27 -41.49
C GLY A 881 -20.02 -7.57 -40.09
N LEU A 882 -20.67 -6.60 -39.44
CA LEU A 882 -21.29 -6.71 -38.11
C LEU A 882 -22.81 -6.61 -38.16
#